data_AF-T1KU74-F1
#
_entry.id   AF-T1KU74-F1
#
_cell.length_a   1.000
_cell.length_b   1.000
_cell.length_c   1.000
_cell.angle_alpha   90.00
_cell.angle_beta   90.00
_cell.angle_gamma   90.00
#
_symmetry.space_group_name_H-M   'P 1'
#
loop_
_entity.id
_entity.type
_entity.pdbx_description
1 polymer ?
#
loop_
_entity_poly.entity_id
_entity_poly.type
_entity_poly.pdbx_seq_one_letter_code
_entity_poly.pdbx_strand_id
1 'polypeptide(L)'
;MFLTLVTLLFLVSGQCSLCHLKTYNVPCNPEKYCSHIEVFISANGIENSECLLNVTLIAYNMHSSLPRSVGFSFNRQNKILDHICTKFKFGGTSAKIYTGSEAYKTGSSIYMNGNLICTWIAQPFAVNQSPYDIESLDLVYNTNYSLVLRLDRVDLIVAKDSSELPWHQLGYFECGGYKIYGNNEYRLRIKKETKEVQLWQRPSNEPSNIVEVFLTHRSKTSLVILCNYFERVSYAFIENSDKTRFLIRYYKFDDTCSMVLPDTFKCEDGLCSVLNSNFDLQIKSDNKLIYSFHNLNFNGSNSGSTSLVAGSTIIYPEMMPIIVISLFLVNFIESTNGYDPCSSKVYKLSYGSTDNLLVEAQISVIEHDNIWDHHLNVTLIGHNVPERAIRRIGLAFTKGDQYFTYFCTKLQTGLTEASTLQNGLTEIKGSSIYLPNKLVCWWITDSAKSWPSINGREMDLINDCDYRIILTSDKTNALVASNAEDIPICRRKYTKCSGNGNYGNSNYSLVIRPNEHSIAFYLQVLNDDPPAVTEVKFTSLEGTRISIICNHTQYNVFGYISDNFDSTSVPSSQLEITTISDIECGWKLPRSITFSSKSYEIGKIEGELSIIADGSIVYQENNVKLKYLTTKKSTNLLIIILPIGLILILIIMILFVLYRKQFFHHIFNSFLSVR
;
A
#
# COMPACT_ATOMS: atom_id res chain seq x y z
N MET A 1 -5.84 -2.76 10.01
CA MET A 1 -6.27 -1.80 8.96
C MET A 1 -5.66 -2.05 7.57
N PHE A 2 -4.67 -2.94 7.39
CA PHE A 2 -4.06 -3.23 6.08
C PHE A 2 -4.79 -4.30 5.24
N LEU A 3 -5.48 -5.27 5.86
CA LEU A 3 -6.29 -6.25 5.12
C LEU A 3 -7.48 -5.57 4.42
N THR A 4 -8.06 -4.55 5.07
CA THR A 4 -9.09 -3.70 4.48
C THR A 4 -8.61 -2.92 3.28
N LEU A 5 -7.30 -2.69 3.07
CA LEU A 5 -6.79 -1.89 1.95
C LEU A 5 -6.74 -2.69 0.63
N VAL A 6 -6.33 -3.97 0.70
CA VAL A 6 -6.38 -4.87 -0.47
C VAL A 6 -7.83 -5.22 -0.77
N THR A 7 -8.69 -5.43 0.23
CA THR A 7 -10.12 -5.69 -0.02
C THR A 7 -10.93 -4.44 -0.40
N LEU A 8 -10.63 -3.21 0.08
CA LEU A 8 -11.34 -1.99 -0.36
C LEU A 8 -11.10 -1.67 -1.83
N LEU A 9 -9.89 -1.92 -2.34
CA LEU A 9 -9.57 -1.71 -3.76
C LEU A 9 -10.43 -2.59 -4.69
N PHE A 10 -11.01 -3.69 -4.18
CA PHE A 10 -11.89 -4.59 -4.93
C PHE A 10 -13.38 -4.50 -4.54
N LEU A 11 -13.74 -3.97 -3.36
CA LEU A 11 -15.12 -3.97 -2.85
C LEU A 11 -15.95 -2.71 -3.21
N VAL A 12 -15.37 -1.66 -3.80
CA VAL A 12 -16.09 -0.40 -4.07
C VAL A 12 -16.91 -0.42 -5.38
N SER A 13 -16.86 -1.47 -6.20
CA SER A 13 -17.80 -1.62 -7.33
C SER A 13 -18.83 -2.73 -7.06
N GLY A 14 -19.92 -2.37 -6.39
CA GLY A 14 -21.10 -3.22 -6.27
C GLY A 14 -21.80 -3.39 -7.62
N GLN A 15 -21.20 -4.18 -8.52
CA GLN A 15 -21.81 -4.89 -9.66
C GLN A 15 -20.76 -5.51 -10.62
N CYS A 16 -19.46 -5.23 -10.46
CA CYS A 16 -18.38 -5.84 -11.28
C CYS A 16 -17.57 -6.88 -10.49
N SER A 17 -18.24 -7.77 -9.74
CA SER A 17 -17.55 -8.81 -8.98
C SER A 17 -16.93 -9.85 -9.93
N LEU A 18 -15.60 -9.89 -9.95
CA LEU A 18 -14.70 -10.74 -10.75
C LEU A 18 -14.35 -10.21 -12.16
N CYS A 19 -13.53 -9.16 -12.19
CA CYS A 19 -12.72 -8.85 -13.35
C CYS A 19 -11.25 -9.13 -13.04
N HIS A 20 -10.66 -10.03 -13.83
CA HIS A 20 -9.46 -10.82 -13.58
C HIS A 20 -8.31 -10.05 -12.92
N LEU A 21 -8.16 -10.22 -11.60
CA LEU A 21 -6.88 -10.00 -10.93
C LEU A 21 -5.93 -11.12 -11.38
N LYS A 22 -4.82 -10.78 -12.02
CA LYS A 22 -3.74 -11.73 -12.25
C LYS A 22 -2.54 -11.36 -11.40
N THR A 23 -2.04 -12.35 -10.66
CA THR A 23 -0.86 -12.22 -9.80
C THR A 23 0.29 -13.00 -10.42
N TYR A 24 1.43 -12.35 -10.56
CA TYR A 24 2.70 -12.99 -10.93
C TYR A 24 3.59 -12.96 -9.70
N ASN A 25 4.06 -14.12 -9.25
CA ASN A 25 4.96 -14.23 -8.11
C ASN A 25 6.31 -14.78 -8.59
N VAL A 26 7.39 -14.07 -8.26
CA VAL A 26 8.75 -14.48 -8.58
C VAL A 26 9.60 -14.47 -7.32
N PRO A 27 10.25 -15.61 -6.97
CA PRO A 27 11.16 -15.64 -5.85
C PRO A 27 12.38 -14.76 -6.12
N CYS A 28 12.81 -14.05 -5.10
CA CYS A 28 14.05 -13.28 -5.10
C CYS A 28 15.12 -14.02 -4.31
N ASN A 29 16.39 -13.61 -4.45
CA ASN A 29 17.43 -14.03 -3.51
C ASN A 29 17.34 -13.17 -2.21
N PRO A 30 16.94 -13.75 -1.07
CA PRO A 30 16.73 -13.01 0.20
C PRO A 30 18.03 -12.46 0.78
N GLU A 31 19.17 -13.08 0.48
CA GLU A 31 20.48 -12.60 0.96
C GLU A 31 20.94 -11.34 0.21
N LYS A 32 20.34 -11.05 -0.97
CA LYS A 32 20.80 -9.95 -1.84
C LYS A 32 19.76 -8.86 -2.09
N TYR A 33 18.46 -9.18 -2.13
CA TYR A 33 17.44 -8.29 -2.72
C TYR A 33 16.11 -8.21 -1.96
N CYS A 34 15.34 -9.28 -2.00
CA CYS A 34 13.97 -9.43 -1.50
C CYS A 34 13.73 -10.91 -1.21
N SER A 35 12.63 -11.25 -0.52
CA SER A 35 12.19 -12.66 -0.46
C SER A 35 11.45 -13.07 -1.73
N HIS A 36 10.56 -12.22 -2.22
CA HIS A 36 9.81 -12.41 -3.47
C HIS A 36 9.24 -11.08 -3.97
N ILE A 37 8.83 -11.06 -5.24
CA ILE A 37 8.06 -9.99 -5.85
C ILE A 37 6.71 -10.53 -6.27
N GLU A 38 5.67 -9.74 -6.01
CA GLU A 38 4.34 -9.94 -6.55
C GLU A 38 3.96 -8.76 -7.44
N VAL A 39 3.49 -9.05 -8.64
CA VAL A 39 2.84 -8.06 -9.50
C VAL A 39 1.38 -8.42 -9.65
N PHE A 40 0.53 -7.52 -9.20
CA PHE A 40 -0.91 -7.57 -9.31
C PHE A 40 -1.34 -6.67 -10.45
N ILE A 41 -1.99 -7.25 -11.44
CA ILE A 41 -2.56 -6.51 -12.57
C ILE A 41 -4.07 -6.69 -12.50
N SER A 42 -4.80 -5.58 -12.39
CA SER A 42 -6.25 -5.57 -12.44
C SER A 42 -6.77 -4.56 -13.46
N ALA A 43 -7.84 -4.92 -14.15
CA ALA A 43 -8.59 -4.02 -15.03
C ALA A 43 -9.93 -3.71 -14.36
N ASN A 44 -10.14 -2.44 -13.99
CA ASN A 44 -11.35 -1.99 -13.33
C ASN A 44 -12.19 -1.15 -14.30
N GLY A 45 -13.47 -1.50 -14.49
CA GLY A 45 -14.39 -0.64 -15.23
C GLY A 45 -14.78 0.60 -14.42
N ILE A 46 -14.82 1.77 -15.06
CA ILE A 46 -15.40 3.00 -14.51
C ILE A 46 -16.77 3.24 -15.18
N GLU A 47 -17.71 3.86 -14.46
CA GLU A 47 -18.90 4.49 -15.06
C GLU A 47 -18.42 5.45 -16.17
N ASN A 48 -18.96 5.30 -17.39
CA ASN A 48 -18.58 6.03 -18.63
C ASN A 48 -17.58 5.34 -19.58
N SER A 49 -17.48 4.01 -19.57
CA SER A 49 -16.83 3.26 -20.67
C SER A 49 -15.30 3.34 -20.74
N GLU A 50 -14.65 3.78 -19.67
CA GLU A 50 -13.20 3.71 -19.50
C GLU A 50 -12.85 2.60 -18.50
N CYS A 51 -11.90 1.72 -18.85
CA CYS A 51 -11.32 0.79 -17.88
C CYS A 51 -9.98 1.33 -17.41
N LEU A 52 -9.76 1.42 -16.10
CA LEU A 52 -8.43 1.70 -15.55
C LEU A 52 -7.64 0.41 -15.49
N LEU A 53 -6.43 0.47 -16.03
CA LEU A 53 -5.44 -0.54 -15.69
C LEU A 53 -4.74 -0.12 -14.40
N ASN A 54 -4.90 -0.93 -13.35
CA ASN A 54 -4.14 -0.76 -12.13
C ASN A 54 -3.07 -1.85 -12.06
N VAL A 55 -1.82 -1.42 -11.93
CA VAL A 55 -0.71 -2.32 -11.67
C VAL A 55 -0.13 -1.99 -10.30
N THR A 56 -0.11 -2.98 -9.43
CA THR A 56 0.55 -2.91 -8.13
C THR A 56 1.72 -3.88 -8.11
N LEU A 57 2.92 -3.38 -7.87
CA LEU A 57 4.11 -4.18 -7.65
C LEU A 57 4.43 -4.15 -6.15
N ILE A 58 4.68 -5.32 -5.56
CA ILE A 58 5.12 -5.48 -4.18
C ILE A 58 6.43 -6.28 -4.16
N ALA A 59 7.49 -5.72 -3.60
CA ALA A 59 8.72 -6.43 -3.30
C ALA A 59 8.86 -6.61 -1.79
N TYR A 60 8.91 -7.87 -1.34
CA TYR A 60 8.87 -8.22 0.08
C TYR A 60 10.26 -8.36 0.70
N ASN A 61 10.37 -8.06 1.99
CA ASN A 61 11.60 -8.18 2.79
C ASN A 61 12.83 -7.50 2.16
N MET A 62 12.61 -6.38 1.49
CA MET A 62 13.66 -5.53 0.94
C MET A 62 14.40 -4.79 2.06
N HIS A 63 15.73 -4.89 2.06
CA HIS A 63 16.59 -4.36 3.13
C HIS A 63 16.44 -2.84 3.35
N SER A 64 16.34 -2.39 4.62
CA SER A 64 16.03 -1.00 5.00
C SER A 64 17.08 0.03 4.56
N SER A 65 18.36 -0.31 4.62
CA SER A 65 19.47 0.63 4.43
C SER A 65 19.99 0.81 3.00
N LEU A 66 19.58 -0.04 2.04
CA LEU A 66 20.13 -0.03 0.68
C LEU A 66 19.13 0.54 -0.34
N PRO A 67 19.58 1.41 -1.26
CA PRO A 67 18.77 1.81 -2.40
C PRO A 67 18.63 0.63 -3.36
N ARG A 68 17.42 0.37 -3.85
CA ARG A 68 17.10 -0.75 -4.74
C ARG A 68 16.00 -0.36 -5.71
N SER A 69 16.05 -0.92 -6.92
CA SER A 69 14.98 -0.78 -7.90
C SER A 69 14.46 -2.15 -8.31
N VAL A 70 13.15 -2.22 -8.46
CA VAL A 70 12.43 -3.38 -8.99
C VAL A 70 11.46 -2.85 -10.03
N GLY A 71 11.16 -3.62 -11.04
CA GLY A 71 10.27 -3.14 -12.07
C GLY A 71 9.64 -4.24 -12.88
N PHE A 72 8.81 -3.84 -13.81
CA PHE A 72 8.31 -4.71 -14.86
C PHE A 72 8.26 -3.94 -16.17
N SER A 73 8.34 -4.65 -17.28
CA SER A 73 8.27 -4.05 -18.60
C SER A 73 7.29 -4.79 -19.47
N PHE A 74 6.56 -4.03 -20.28
CA PHE A 74 5.83 -4.58 -21.41
C PHE A 74 6.71 -4.49 -22.65
N ASN A 75 7.10 -5.63 -23.19
CA ASN A 75 8.02 -5.72 -24.31
C ASN A 75 7.29 -6.18 -25.58
N ARG A 76 7.46 -5.39 -26.65
CA ARG A 76 7.11 -5.73 -28.04
C ARG A 76 8.34 -5.47 -28.89
N GLN A 77 8.51 -6.21 -30.00
CA GLN A 77 9.72 -6.30 -30.85
C GLN A 77 10.60 -5.02 -31.01
N ASN A 78 10.05 -3.80 -30.95
CA ASN A 78 10.80 -2.53 -30.94
C ASN A 78 10.29 -1.47 -29.93
N LYS A 79 9.46 -1.85 -28.95
CA LYS A 79 8.88 -0.96 -27.94
C LYS A 79 8.95 -1.59 -26.56
N ILE A 80 9.44 -0.81 -25.60
CA ILE A 80 9.60 -1.21 -24.21
C ILE A 80 8.97 -0.12 -23.34
N LEU A 81 8.01 -0.53 -22.51
CA LEU A 81 7.38 0.33 -21.51
C LEU A 81 7.80 -0.17 -20.12
N ASP A 82 8.79 0.48 -19.52
CA ASP A 82 9.35 0.05 -18.23
C ASP A 82 8.70 0.77 -17.06
N HIS A 83 8.11 0.02 -16.15
CA HIS A 83 7.62 0.51 -14.86
C HIS A 83 8.66 0.20 -13.80
N ILE A 84 9.29 1.23 -13.26
CA ILE A 84 10.37 1.08 -12.28
C ILE A 84 9.94 1.68 -10.95
N CYS A 85 9.97 0.83 -9.94
CA CYS A 85 9.77 1.15 -8.54
C CYS A 85 11.13 1.21 -7.85
N THR A 86 11.54 2.40 -7.45
CA THR A 86 12.81 2.64 -6.78
C THR A 86 12.56 2.96 -5.33
N LYS A 87 13.28 2.26 -4.45
CA LYS A 87 13.52 2.66 -3.07
C LYS A 87 14.89 3.33 -2.99
N PHE A 88 14.94 4.54 -2.46
CA PHE A 88 16.18 5.24 -2.14
C PHE A 88 16.63 4.91 -0.71
N LYS A 89 17.82 5.40 -0.34
CA LYS A 89 18.22 5.39 1.07
C LYS A 89 17.18 6.18 1.90
N PHE A 90 16.95 5.75 3.14
CA PHE A 90 16.06 6.44 4.10
C PHE A 90 14.55 6.39 3.75
N GLY A 91 14.11 5.35 3.03
CA GLY A 91 12.68 5.08 2.84
C GLY A 91 11.98 5.98 1.81
N GLY A 92 12.70 6.92 1.18
CA GLY A 92 12.20 7.61 -0.01
C GLY A 92 11.89 6.60 -1.10
N THR A 93 10.80 6.80 -1.82
CA THR A 93 10.41 5.91 -2.93
C THR A 93 10.05 6.71 -4.17
N SER A 94 10.10 6.06 -5.32
CA SER A 94 9.65 6.64 -6.58
C SER A 94 9.09 5.53 -7.47
N ALA A 95 7.94 5.80 -8.08
CA ALA A 95 7.38 4.98 -9.14
C ALA A 95 7.42 5.77 -10.46
N LYS A 96 8.15 5.22 -11.45
CA LYS A 96 8.36 5.86 -12.76
C LYS A 96 7.98 4.91 -13.89
N ILE A 97 7.62 5.49 -15.02
CA ILE A 97 7.48 4.81 -16.31
C ILE A 97 8.55 5.35 -17.26
N TYR A 98 9.20 4.47 -18.02
CA TYR A 98 10.14 4.83 -19.06
C TYR A 98 9.66 4.32 -20.42
N THR A 99 9.73 5.20 -21.42
CA THR A 99 9.49 4.91 -22.84
C THR A 99 10.74 5.28 -23.62
N GLY A 100 11.61 4.30 -23.87
CA GLY A 100 12.95 4.58 -24.38
C GLY A 100 13.80 5.37 -23.37
N SER A 101 14.28 6.56 -23.75
CA SER A 101 15.11 7.42 -22.88
C SER A 101 14.31 8.37 -21.98
N GLU A 102 13.02 8.50 -22.21
CA GLU A 102 12.18 9.44 -21.46
C GLU A 102 11.67 8.80 -20.18
N ALA A 103 11.74 9.56 -19.08
CA ALA A 103 11.37 9.10 -17.74
C ALA A 103 10.21 9.95 -17.20
N TYR A 104 9.10 9.30 -16.90
CA TYR A 104 7.88 9.93 -16.42
C TYR A 104 7.58 9.48 -14.99
N LYS A 105 7.36 10.42 -14.06
CA LYS A 105 6.90 10.09 -12.69
C LYS A 105 5.39 9.91 -12.71
N THR A 106 4.94 8.67 -12.79
CA THR A 106 3.53 8.34 -13.10
C THR A 106 2.86 7.42 -12.07
N GLY A 107 3.58 6.97 -11.05
CA GLY A 107 3.03 6.07 -10.02
C GLY A 107 3.14 6.62 -8.61
N SER A 108 2.41 6.00 -7.67
CA SER A 108 2.60 6.17 -6.23
C SER A 108 3.52 5.07 -5.70
N SER A 109 4.23 5.34 -4.61
CA SER A 109 5.16 4.38 -4.03
C SER A 109 5.25 4.51 -2.52
N ILE A 110 5.46 3.38 -1.85
CA ILE A 110 5.60 3.26 -0.39
C ILE A 110 6.64 2.21 -0.06
N TYR A 111 7.47 2.50 0.95
CA TYR A 111 8.29 1.49 1.60
C TYR A 111 7.91 1.40 3.08
N MET A 112 7.46 0.22 3.53
CA MET A 112 7.00 0.00 4.90
C MET A 112 7.15 -1.46 5.31
N ASN A 113 7.61 -1.71 6.55
CA ASN A 113 7.78 -3.05 7.13
C ASN A 113 8.59 -4.00 6.25
N GLY A 114 9.66 -3.49 5.63
CA GLY A 114 10.48 -4.27 4.70
C GLY A 114 9.89 -4.42 3.31
N ASN A 115 8.67 -3.93 3.03
CA ASN A 115 8.03 -4.10 1.73
C ASN A 115 8.05 -2.80 0.93
N LEU A 116 8.47 -2.87 -0.33
CA LEU A 116 8.35 -1.79 -1.30
C LEU A 116 7.12 -2.04 -2.16
N ILE A 117 6.15 -1.13 -2.15
CA ILE A 117 4.94 -1.22 -2.96
C ILE A 117 4.90 -0.01 -3.90
N CYS A 118 4.68 -0.25 -5.19
CA CYS A 118 4.42 0.80 -6.16
C CYS A 118 3.11 0.52 -6.88
N THR A 119 2.36 1.57 -7.16
CA THR A 119 1.10 1.51 -7.89
C THR A 119 1.12 2.46 -9.07
N TRP A 120 0.66 1.99 -10.21
CA TRP A 120 0.45 2.81 -11.40
C TRP A 120 -0.99 2.65 -11.85
N ILE A 121 -1.63 3.77 -12.13
CA ILE A 121 -2.96 3.82 -12.74
C ILE A 121 -2.75 4.33 -14.15
N ALA A 122 -2.96 3.47 -15.15
CA ALA A 122 -2.94 3.86 -16.54
C ALA A 122 -4.39 4.00 -17.05
N GLN A 123 -4.74 5.19 -17.53
CA GLN A 123 -5.99 5.42 -18.27
C GLN A 123 -5.74 5.07 -19.74
N PRO A 124 -6.41 4.08 -20.33
CA PRO A 124 -6.13 3.68 -21.71
C PRO A 124 -6.98 4.40 -22.77
N PHE A 125 -7.90 5.34 -22.45
CA PHE A 125 -8.94 5.78 -23.41
C PHE A 125 -9.30 7.28 -23.51
N ALA A 126 -8.65 8.20 -22.80
CA ALA A 126 -9.00 9.62 -22.92
C ALA A 126 -8.22 10.29 -24.05
N VAL A 127 -8.72 10.22 -25.30
CA VAL A 127 -8.11 10.68 -26.58
C VAL A 127 -7.50 12.10 -26.59
N ASN A 128 -7.68 12.93 -25.54
CA ASN A 128 -7.32 14.34 -25.58
C ASN A 128 -6.52 14.88 -24.38
N GLN A 129 -5.98 14.07 -23.46
CA GLN A 129 -5.36 14.64 -22.24
C GLN A 129 -4.03 14.04 -21.78
N SER A 130 -3.43 13.09 -22.50
CA SER A 130 -2.18 12.51 -22.01
C SER A 130 -1.18 12.18 -23.13
N PRO A 131 0.11 12.50 -23.00
CA PRO A 131 1.15 12.00 -23.91
C PRO A 131 1.29 10.46 -23.88
N TYR A 132 0.53 9.76 -23.03
CA TYR A 132 0.51 8.30 -22.84
C TYR A 132 -0.58 7.58 -23.67
N ASP A 133 -1.42 8.32 -24.42
CA ASP A 133 -2.68 7.80 -24.98
C ASP A 133 -2.51 6.83 -26.16
N ILE A 134 -1.37 6.86 -26.87
CA ILE A 134 -1.16 6.03 -28.07
C ILE A 134 -0.58 4.63 -27.74
N GLU A 135 0.13 4.46 -26.62
CA GLU A 135 0.79 3.19 -26.29
C GLU A 135 -0.08 2.24 -25.45
N SER A 136 -1.00 2.80 -24.66
CA SER A 136 -1.90 2.04 -23.77
C SER A 136 -3.00 1.30 -24.53
N LEU A 137 -3.48 1.87 -25.66
CA LEU A 137 -4.40 1.20 -26.57
C LEU A 137 -3.75 -0.03 -27.25
N ASP A 138 -2.47 0.06 -27.62
CA ASP A 138 -1.74 -1.05 -28.27
C ASP A 138 -1.57 -2.24 -27.30
N LEU A 139 -1.35 -1.99 -26.00
CA LEU A 139 -1.23 -3.02 -24.96
C LEU A 139 -2.48 -3.92 -24.82
N VAL A 140 -3.67 -3.35 -25.01
CA VAL A 140 -4.93 -4.08 -24.89
C VAL A 140 -5.28 -4.86 -26.18
N TYR A 141 -4.91 -4.32 -27.34
CA TYR A 141 -5.32 -4.86 -28.64
C TYR A 141 -4.27 -5.73 -29.33
N ASN A 142 -3.00 -5.63 -28.94
CA ASN A 142 -1.92 -6.32 -29.61
C ASN A 142 -1.54 -7.60 -28.88
N THR A 143 -1.52 -8.70 -29.62
CA THR A 143 -1.26 -10.00 -29.01
C THR A 143 0.20 -10.20 -28.57
N ASN A 144 1.11 -9.35 -29.05
CA ASN A 144 2.55 -9.61 -29.06
C ASN A 144 3.32 -8.92 -27.91
N TYR A 145 2.64 -8.51 -26.85
CA TYR A 145 3.28 -7.99 -25.65
C TYR A 145 3.65 -9.12 -24.69
N SER A 146 4.92 -9.17 -24.29
CA SER A 146 5.36 -9.99 -23.16
C SER A 146 5.49 -9.13 -21.91
N LEU A 147 5.23 -9.71 -20.73
CA LEU A 147 5.49 -9.09 -19.44
C LEU A 147 6.79 -9.63 -18.87
N VAL A 148 7.73 -8.74 -18.60
CA VAL A 148 9.04 -9.08 -18.05
C VAL A 148 9.19 -8.41 -16.70
N LEU A 149 9.49 -9.17 -15.65
CA LEU A 149 9.89 -8.60 -14.36
C LEU A 149 11.38 -8.31 -14.38
N ARG A 150 11.76 -7.11 -13.94
CA ARG A 150 13.15 -6.68 -13.82
C ARG A 150 13.57 -6.61 -12.36
N LEU A 151 14.62 -7.36 -12.07
CA LEU A 151 15.29 -7.45 -10.77
C LEU A 151 16.75 -7.05 -10.96
N ASP A 152 17.06 -5.76 -10.80
CA ASP A 152 18.37 -5.17 -11.14
C ASP A 152 18.85 -5.50 -12.57
N ARG A 153 19.67 -6.57 -12.74
CA ARG A 153 20.26 -7.01 -14.03
C ARG A 153 19.64 -8.31 -14.57
N VAL A 154 18.60 -8.81 -13.92
CA VAL A 154 17.93 -10.06 -14.31
C VAL A 154 16.53 -9.73 -14.79
N ASP A 155 16.27 -10.12 -16.04
CA ASP A 155 14.97 -10.00 -16.69
C ASP A 155 14.31 -11.38 -16.69
N LEU A 156 13.09 -11.47 -16.17
CA LEU A 156 12.35 -12.71 -16.08
C LEU A 156 11.00 -12.57 -16.78
N ILE A 157 10.79 -13.33 -17.85
CA ILE A 157 9.53 -13.31 -18.60
C ILE A 157 8.47 -14.05 -17.77
N VAL A 158 7.44 -13.33 -17.32
CA VAL A 158 6.33 -13.88 -16.52
C VAL A 158 5.02 -14.02 -17.30
N ALA A 159 4.95 -13.40 -18.48
CA ALA A 159 3.92 -13.65 -19.49
C ALA A 159 4.60 -13.61 -20.86
N LYS A 160 4.51 -14.69 -21.65
CA LYS A 160 5.19 -14.75 -22.96
C LYS A 160 4.50 -13.91 -24.02
N ASP A 161 3.19 -13.78 -23.91
CA ASP A 161 2.37 -12.98 -24.80
C ASP A 161 1.14 -12.45 -24.06
N SER A 162 0.34 -11.64 -24.74
CA SER A 162 -0.82 -11.00 -24.14
C SER A 162 -1.88 -11.99 -23.67
N SER A 163 -1.92 -13.24 -24.17
CA SER A 163 -2.91 -14.25 -23.77
C SER A 163 -2.81 -14.63 -22.30
N GLU A 164 -1.64 -14.41 -21.73
CA GLU A 164 -1.38 -14.59 -20.32
C GLU A 164 -1.63 -13.31 -19.49
N LEU A 165 -2.18 -12.23 -20.06
CA LEU A 165 -2.51 -10.98 -19.33
C LEU A 165 -4.01 -10.94 -18.97
N PRO A 166 -4.40 -10.26 -17.86
CA PRO A 166 -5.79 -10.26 -17.38
C PRO A 166 -6.80 -9.63 -18.35
N TRP A 167 -6.34 -8.88 -19.34
CA TRP A 167 -7.21 -8.23 -20.34
C TRP A 167 -7.38 -9.01 -21.65
N HIS A 168 -6.79 -10.20 -21.81
CA HIS A 168 -6.88 -10.92 -23.07
C HIS A 168 -8.28 -11.42 -23.42
N GLN A 169 -8.73 -10.95 -24.59
CA GLN A 169 -9.80 -11.39 -25.49
C GLN A 169 -11.21 -11.73 -24.99
N LEU A 170 -11.49 -11.91 -23.69
CA LEU A 170 -12.86 -12.14 -23.20
C LEU A 170 -13.15 -11.42 -21.87
N GLY A 171 -12.23 -11.46 -20.91
CA GLY A 171 -12.44 -10.85 -19.59
C GLY A 171 -12.63 -9.33 -19.61
N TYR A 172 -11.89 -8.60 -20.46
CA TYR A 172 -11.90 -7.13 -20.46
C TYR A 172 -13.24 -6.51 -20.89
N PHE A 173 -13.90 -7.07 -21.90
CA PHE A 173 -15.11 -6.47 -22.50
C PHE A 173 -16.37 -6.83 -21.72
N GLU A 174 -16.45 -8.06 -21.20
CA GLU A 174 -17.55 -8.48 -20.33
C GLU A 174 -17.59 -7.60 -19.05
N CYS A 175 -16.42 -7.23 -18.53
CA CYS A 175 -16.24 -6.31 -17.41
C CYS A 175 -16.68 -4.86 -17.67
N GLY A 176 -16.57 -4.39 -18.91
CA GLY A 176 -17.08 -3.08 -19.33
C GLY A 176 -18.58 -3.06 -19.61
N GLY A 177 -19.28 -4.18 -19.41
CA GLY A 177 -20.69 -4.38 -19.74
C GLY A 177 -20.97 -4.66 -21.22
N TYR A 178 -19.96 -5.07 -22.00
CA TYR A 178 -20.10 -5.38 -23.42
C TYR A 178 -20.41 -6.87 -23.61
N LYS A 179 -21.34 -7.17 -24.51
CA LYS A 179 -21.54 -8.51 -25.08
C LYS A 179 -20.79 -8.61 -26.41
N ILE A 180 -20.04 -9.69 -26.62
CA ILE A 180 -19.27 -9.92 -27.85
C ILE A 180 -19.89 -11.05 -28.66
N TYR A 181 -20.04 -10.82 -29.96
CA TYR A 181 -20.48 -11.82 -30.94
C TYR A 181 -19.54 -11.81 -32.16
N GLY A 182 -19.41 -12.92 -32.87
CA GLY A 182 -18.56 -13.02 -34.06
C GLY A 182 -17.47 -14.09 -33.95
N ASN A 183 -16.40 -13.94 -34.74
CA ASN A 183 -15.26 -14.86 -34.78
C ASN A 183 -13.94 -14.11 -34.49
N ASN A 184 -12.79 -14.76 -34.69
CA ASN A 184 -11.48 -14.15 -34.43
C ASN A 184 -11.15 -12.97 -35.35
N GLU A 185 -11.77 -12.91 -36.53
CA GLU A 185 -11.50 -11.88 -37.55
C GLU A 185 -12.49 -10.72 -37.49
N TYR A 186 -13.75 -10.99 -37.19
CA TYR A 186 -14.85 -10.03 -37.14
C TYR A 186 -15.57 -10.15 -35.81
N ARG A 187 -15.34 -9.18 -34.93
CA ARG A 187 -15.98 -9.10 -33.60
C ARG A 187 -16.93 -7.94 -33.54
N LEU A 188 -18.17 -8.24 -33.18
CA LEU A 188 -19.23 -7.30 -32.88
C LEU A 188 -19.32 -7.12 -31.38
N ARG A 189 -19.12 -5.89 -30.90
CA ARG A 189 -19.27 -5.55 -29.48
C ARG A 189 -20.53 -4.74 -29.30
N ILE A 190 -21.34 -5.09 -28.32
CA ILE A 190 -22.62 -4.43 -28.06
C ILE A 190 -22.68 -4.05 -26.58
N LYS A 191 -22.89 -2.77 -26.28
CA LYS A 191 -23.06 -2.27 -24.92
C LYS A 191 -24.40 -1.58 -24.74
N LYS A 192 -25.02 -1.84 -23.59
CA LYS A 192 -26.27 -1.19 -23.15
C LYS A 192 -25.94 0.10 -22.41
N GLU A 193 -26.45 1.21 -22.91
CA GLU A 193 -26.58 2.46 -22.15
C GLU A 193 -28.07 2.81 -22.03
N THR A 194 -28.44 3.69 -21.11
CA THR A 194 -29.82 3.88 -20.64
C THR A 194 -30.86 4.14 -21.75
N LYS A 195 -30.46 4.65 -22.92
CA LYS A 195 -31.33 4.88 -24.10
C LYS A 195 -30.69 4.55 -25.45
N GLU A 196 -29.47 4.02 -25.45
CA GLU A 196 -28.66 3.85 -26.65
C GLU A 196 -27.95 2.50 -26.66
N VAL A 197 -27.73 1.98 -27.86
CA VAL A 197 -26.95 0.77 -28.11
C VAL A 197 -25.69 1.17 -28.86
N GLN A 198 -24.55 0.94 -28.24
CA GLN A 198 -23.26 1.21 -28.85
C GLN A 198 -22.72 -0.09 -29.47
N LEU A 199 -22.30 0.01 -30.72
CA LEU A 199 -21.81 -1.08 -31.55
C LEU A 199 -20.40 -0.79 -32.03
N TRP A 200 -19.48 -1.74 -31.87
CA TRP A 200 -18.11 -1.62 -32.37
C TRP A 200 -17.71 -2.84 -33.18
N GLN A 201 -17.03 -2.56 -34.29
CA GLN A 201 -16.43 -3.55 -35.14
C GLN A 201 -15.03 -3.11 -35.56
N ARG A 202 -14.06 -4.02 -35.45
CA ARG A 202 -12.69 -3.84 -35.93
C ARG A 202 -12.22 -5.17 -36.54
N PRO A 203 -11.86 -5.21 -37.83
CA PRO A 203 -11.26 -6.39 -38.44
C PRO A 203 -9.83 -6.59 -37.90
N SER A 204 -9.41 -7.84 -37.76
CA SER A 204 -8.07 -8.17 -37.25
C SER A 204 -6.93 -7.87 -38.23
N ASN A 205 -7.23 -7.75 -39.52
CA ASN A 205 -6.28 -7.45 -40.61
C ASN A 205 -6.74 -6.25 -41.43
N GLU A 206 -5.83 -5.60 -42.18
CA GLU A 206 -6.13 -4.49 -43.10
C GLU A 206 -7.27 -4.88 -44.07
N PRO A 207 -8.47 -4.30 -43.92
CA PRO A 207 -9.62 -4.74 -44.70
C PRO A 207 -9.82 -3.79 -45.89
N SER A 208 -9.73 -4.32 -47.10
CA SER A 208 -10.31 -3.72 -48.32
C SER A 208 -11.83 -3.87 -48.40
N ASN A 209 -12.51 -4.18 -47.29
CA ASN A 209 -13.80 -4.88 -47.30
C ASN A 209 -14.94 -4.04 -46.73
N ILE A 210 -16.16 -4.31 -47.21
CA ILE A 210 -17.41 -3.81 -46.63
C ILE A 210 -17.96 -4.86 -45.67
N VAL A 211 -18.29 -4.44 -44.44
CA VAL A 211 -18.84 -5.34 -43.43
C VAL A 211 -20.24 -4.91 -43.04
N GLU A 212 -21.19 -5.84 -43.10
CA GLU A 212 -22.59 -5.62 -42.76
C GLU A 212 -22.99 -6.45 -41.53
N VAL A 213 -23.67 -5.81 -40.58
CA VAL A 213 -24.26 -6.46 -39.41
C VAL A 213 -25.77 -6.32 -39.51
N PHE A 214 -26.48 -7.45 -39.52
CA PHE A 214 -27.93 -7.53 -39.54
C PHE A 214 -28.43 -7.97 -38.16
N LEU A 215 -29.34 -7.20 -37.59
CA LEU A 215 -30.14 -7.58 -36.43
C LEU A 215 -31.59 -7.71 -36.88
N THR A 216 -32.01 -8.91 -37.24
CA THR A 216 -33.33 -9.18 -37.81
C THR A 216 -34.34 -9.51 -36.73
N HIS A 217 -35.39 -8.69 -36.60
CA HIS A 217 -36.48 -8.93 -35.67
C HIS A 217 -37.46 -9.99 -36.23
N ARG A 218 -38.27 -10.62 -35.37
CA ARG A 218 -39.31 -11.58 -35.78
C ARG A 218 -40.31 -11.01 -36.79
N SER A 219 -40.52 -9.69 -36.79
CA SER A 219 -41.37 -8.97 -37.74
C SER A 219 -40.72 -8.81 -39.11
N LYS A 220 -39.58 -9.48 -39.37
CA LYS A 220 -38.77 -9.40 -40.60
C LYS A 220 -38.13 -8.02 -40.86
N THR A 221 -38.37 -7.03 -40.02
CA THR A 221 -37.64 -5.76 -40.00
C THR A 221 -36.22 -6.01 -39.47
N SER A 222 -35.20 -5.55 -40.18
CA SER A 222 -33.80 -5.68 -39.80
C SER A 222 -33.19 -4.31 -39.52
N LEU A 223 -32.42 -4.21 -38.44
CA LEU A 223 -31.50 -3.11 -38.23
C LEU A 223 -30.17 -3.50 -38.89
N VAL A 224 -29.74 -2.75 -39.89
CA VAL A 224 -28.56 -3.04 -40.71
C VAL A 224 -27.49 -2.00 -40.45
N ILE A 225 -26.29 -2.44 -40.13
CA ILE A 225 -25.11 -1.60 -39.94
C ILE A 225 -24.12 -1.94 -41.02
N LEU A 226 -23.77 -0.96 -41.86
CA LEU A 226 -22.78 -1.12 -42.91
C LEU A 226 -21.54 -0.32 -42.54
N CYS A 227 -20.41 -0.99 -42.40
CA CYS A 227 -19.09 -0.42 -42.16
C CYS A 227 -18.27 -0.53 -43.45
N ASN A 228 -18.00 0.59 -44.11
CA ASN A 228 -17.10 0.67 -45.24
C ASN A 228 -15.72 1.11 -44.75
N TYR A 229 -14.79 0.16 -44.60
CA TYR A 229 -13.44 0.44 -44.11
C TYR A 229 -12.53 1.11 -45.16
N PHE A 230 -12.88 0.99 -46.45
CA PHE A 230 -12.16 1.68 -47.52
C PHE A 230 -12.41 3.19 -47.48
N GLU A 231 -13.69 3.58 -47.38
CA GLU A 231 -14.09 4.99 -47.30
C GLU A 231 -14.08 5.55 -45.87
N ARG A 232 -13.85 4.68 -44.87
CA ARG A 232 -13.88 5.01 -43.43
C ARG A 232 -15.22 5.63 -42.98
N VAL A 233 -16.32 5.05 -43.45
CA VAL A 233 -17.68 5.50 -43.16
C VAL A 233 -18.59 4.36 -42.72
N SER A 234 -19.50 4.65 -41.80
CA SER A 234 -20.53 3.71 -41.34
C SER A 234 -21.93 4.26 -41.54
N TYR A 235 -22.86 3.37 -41.87
CA TYR A 235 -24.26 3.67 -42.09
C TYR A 235 -25.15 2.74 -41.26
N ALA A 236 -26.19 3.30 -40.65
CA ALA A 236 -27.26 2.56 -40.01
C ALA A 236 -28.52 2.64 -40.85
N PHE A 237 -29.16 1.51 -41.12
CA PHE A 237 -30.45 1.45 -41.81
C PHE A 237 -31.47 0.64 -41.03
N ILE A 238 -32.73 1.01 -41.14
CA ILE A 238 -33.86 0.09 -40.93
C ILE A 238 -34.21 -0.48 -42.29
N GLU A 239 -34.14 -1.79 -42.44
CA GLU A 239 -34.56 -2.53 -43.63
C GLU A 239 -35.88 -3.27 -43.33
N ASN A 240 -36.96 -2.92 -44.03
CA ASN A 240 -38.26 -3.59 -43.87
C ASN A 240 -38.32 -4.91 -44.69
N SER A 241 -39.41 -5.68 -44.54
CA SER A 241 -39.55 -6.96 -45.26
C SER A 241 -39.58 -6.81 -46.78
N ASP A 242 -39.95 -5.64 -47.30
CA ASP A 242 -39.92 -5.27 -48.71
C ASP A 242 -38.53 -4.80 -49.20
N LYS A 243 -37.51 -4.88 -48.34
CA LYS A 243 -36.12 -4.41 -48.55
C LYS A 243 -35.98 -2.89 -48.72
N THR A 244 -37.00 -2.11 -48.35
CA THR A 244 -36.85 -0.65 -48.27
C THR A 244 -35.93 -0.28 -47.11
N ARG A 245 -34.90 0.55 -47.39
CA ARG A 245 -33.91 1.00 -46.40
C ARG A 245 -34.15 2.45 -46.00
N PHE A 246 -34.28 2.68 -44.69
CA PHE A 246 -34.35 4.03 -44.10
C PHE A 246 -33.07 4.31 -43.34
N LEU A 247 -32.31 5.32 -43.79
CA LEU A 247 -31.09 5.74 -43.12
C LEU A 247 -31.41 6.34 -41.75
N ILE A 248 -30.81 5.78 -40.69
CA ILE A 248 -30.93 6.25 -39.31
C ILE A 248 -29.80 7.23 -39.00
N ARG A 249 -28.56 6.86 -39.36
CA ARG A 249 -27.36 7.59 -38.95
C ARG A 249 -26.20 7.32 -39.90
N TYR A 250 -25.29 8.28 -39.95
CA TYR A 250 -24.06 8.25 -40.74
C TYR A 250 -22.90 8.76 -39.87
N TYR A 251 -21.77 8.06 -39.91
CA TYR A 251 -20.55 8.47 -39.22
C TYR A 251 -19.31 8.26 -40.09
N LYS A 252 -18.33 9.15 -39.96
CA LYS A 252 -16.93 8.86 -40.30
C LYS A 252 -16.23 8.27 -39.08
N PHE A 253 -15.34 7.31 -39.30
CA PHE A 253 -14.54 6.71 -38.24
C PHE A 253 -13.07 6.64 -38.65
N ASP A 254 -12.15 6.59 -37.68
CA ASP A 254 -10.73 6.45 -38.00
C ASP A 254 -10.41 4.98 -38.32
N ASP A 255 -10.33 4.13 -37.29
CA ASP A 255 -9.89 2.73 -37.48
C ASP A 255 -10.90 1.69 -36.98
N THR A 256 -11.91 2.10 -36.22
CA THR A 256 -12.93 1.22 -35.65
C THR A 256 -14.31 1.72 -36.05
N CYS A 257 -15.10 0.87 -36.70
CA CYS A 257 -16.48 1.21 -37.01
C CYS A 257 -17.27 1.21 -35.71
N SER A 258 -17.59 2.39 -35.19
CA SER A 258 -18.42 2.57 -34.01
C SER A 258 -19.75 3.21 -34.40
N MET A 259 -20.84 2.75 -33.79
CA MET A 259 -22.15 3.34 -34.03
C MET A 259 -23.01 3.32 -32.79
N VAL A 260 -23.68 4.44 -32.54
CA VAL A 260 -24.63 4.62 -31.46
C VAL A 260 -26.03 4.68 -32.05
N LEU A 261 -26.88 3.74 -31.65
CA LEU A 261 -28.24 3.57 -32.15
C LEU A 261 -29.27 3.86 -31.06
N PRO A 262 -30.43 4.43 -31.41
CA PRO A 262 -31.52 4.58 -30.46
C PRO A 262 -32.04 3.19 -30.04
N ASP A 263 -32.42 3.03 -28.77
CA ASP A 263 -33.05 1.79 -28.30
C ASP A 263 -34.35 1.49 -29.07
N THR A 264 -35.14 2.49 -29.44
CA THR A 264 -36.41 2.26 -30.13
C THR A 264 -36.37 2.65 -31.60
N PHE A 265 -36.99 1.82 -32.44
CA PHE A 265 -37.14 2.07 -33.87
C PHE A 265 -38.49 1.54 -34.37
N LYS A 266 -38.95 2.04 -35.52
CA LYS A 266 -40.21 1.61 -36.13
C LYS A 266 -40.00 0.27 -36.85
N CYS A 267 -40.84 -0.70 -36.53
CA CYS A 267 -40.93 -2.00 -37.20
C CYS A 267 -42.35 -2.25 -37.69
N GLU A 268 -42.56 -3.34 -38.43
CA GLU A 268 -43.89 -3.67 -38.99
C GLU A 268 -44.96 -3.87 -37.91
N ASP A 269 -44.57 -4.38 -36.73
CA ASP A 269 -45.46 -4.59 -35.58
C ASP A 269 -45.65 -3.33 -34.70
N GLY A 270 -45.08 -2.18 -35.08
CA GLY A 270 -45.16 -0.92 -34.31
C GLY A 270 -43.80 -0.37 -33.89
N LEU A 271 -43.64 -0.01 -32.61
CA LEU A 271 -42.36 0.42 -32.05
C LEU A 271 -41.63 -0.80 -31.48
N CYS A 272 -40.50 -1.15 -32.08
CA CYS A 272 -39.60 -2.20 -31.58
C CYS A 272 -38.50 -1.57 -30.71
N SER A 273 -38.10 -2.28 -29.66
CA SER A 273 -36.95 -1.92 -28.82
C SER A 273 -35.81 -2.90 -29.10
N VAL A 274 -34.63 -2.37 -29.44
CA VAL A 274 -33.39 -3.13 -29.57
C VAL A 274 -33.10 -3.84 -28.25
N LEU A 275 -33.33 -3.21 -27.10
CA LEU A 275 -33.01 -3.80 -25.79
C LEU A 275 -33.98 -4.89 -25.34
N ASN A 276 -35.26 -4.80 -25.71
CA ASN A 276 -36.32 -5.68 -25.18
C ASN A 276 -36.83 -6.73 -26.18
N SER A 277 -36.30 -6.75 -27.41
CA SER A 277 -36.71 -7.70 -28.44
C SER A 277 -35.64 -8.75 -28.69
N ASN A 278 -36.06 -9.86 -29.30
CA ASN A 278 -35.15 -10.90 -29.77
C ASN A 278 -34.81 -10.68 -31.24
N PHE A 279 -33.55 -10.86 -31.59
CA PHE A 279 -33.04 -10.67 -32.94
C PHE A 279 -32.29 -11.90 -33.44
N ASP A 280 -32.31 -12.13 -34.74
CA ASP A 280 -31.33 -12.98 -35.39
C ASP A 280 -30.18 -12.09 -35.86
N LEU A 281 -28.98 -12.33 -35.32
CA LEU A 281 -27.78 -11.62 -35.68
C LEU A 281 -27.09 -12.32 -36.86
N GLN A 282 -26.72 -11.57 -37.89
CA GLN A 282 -25.81 -12.02 -38.95
C GLN A 282 -24.72 -10.98 -39.19
N ILE A 283 -23.48 -11.44 -39.36
CA ILE A 283 -22.35 -10.61 -39.78
C ILE A 283 -21.91 -11.10 -41.15
N LYS A 284 -21.82 -10.19 -42.12
CA LYS A 284 -21.39 -10.45 -43.49
C LYS A 284 -20.21 -9.57 -43.86
N SER A 285 -19.25 -10.09 -44.61
CA SER A 285 -18.18 -9.31 -45.25
C SER A 285 -18.28 -9.53 -46.75
N ASP A 286 -18.37 -8.46 -47.54
CA ASP A 286 -18.52 -8.51 -49.00
C ASP A 286 -19.59 -9.51 -49.46
N ASN A 287 -20.76 -9.44 -48.82
CA ASN A 287 -21.91 -10.35 -49.01
C ASN A 287 -21.71 -11.81 -48.59
N LYS A 288 -20.55 -12.21 -48.06
CA LYS A 288 -20.31 -13.54 -47.51
C LYS A 288 -20.70 -13.60 -46.03
N LEU A 289 -21.54 -14.56 -45.64
CA LEU A 289 -21.88 -14.79 -44.23
C LEU A 289 -20.65 -15.26 -43.46
N ILE A 290 -20.31 -14.51 -42.42
CA ILE A 290 -19.16 -14.75 -41.54
C ILE A 290 -19.61 -15.36 -40.21
N TYR A 291 -20.73 -14.88 -39.66
CA TYR A 291 -21.24 -15.30 -38.37
C TYR A 291 -22.76 -15.18 -38.33
N SER A 292 -23.43 -16.10 -37.64
CA SER A 292 -24.87 -16.04 -37.37
C SER A 292 -25.18 -16.50 -35.95
N PHE A 293 -26.10 -15.82 -35.29
CA PHE A 293 -26.60 -16.18 -33.97
C PHE A 293 -28.12 -15.96 -33.91
N HIS A 294 -28.87 -16.99 -33.54
CA HIS A 294 -30.32 -16.92 -33.47
C HIS A 294 -30.81 -16.52 -32.09
N ASN A 295 -31.93 -15.80 -32.03
CA ASN A 295 -32.60 -15.43 -30.78
C ASN A 295 -31.71 -14.64 -29.80
N LEU A 296 -30.92 -13.72 -30.34
CA LEU A 296 -30.14 -12.73 -29.60
C LEU A 296 -31.06 -11.87 -28.74
N ASN A 297 -30.93 -12.02 -27.42
CA ASN A 297 -31.64 -11.19 -26.45
C ASN A 297 -30.64 -10.33 -25.67
N PHE A 298 -30.85 -9.02 -25.72
CA PHE A 298 -29.96 -8.06 -25.07
C PHE A 298 -30.18 -7.97 -23.55
N ASN A 299 -31.35 -8.34 -23.03
CA ASN A 299 -31.67 -8.45 -21.60
C ASN A 299 -31.31 -9.82 -20.98
N GLY A 300 -31.13 -10.88 -21.78
CA GLY A 300 -30.83 -12.22 -21.27
C GLY A 300 -29.33 -12.45 -20.98
N SER A 301 -29.01 -13.11 -19.87
CA SER A 301 -27.68 -13.64 -19.55
C SER A 301 -27.47 -15.01 -20.22
N ASN A 302 -27.26 -15.04 -21.54
CA ASN A 302 -26.98 -16.30 -22.24
C ASN A 302 -25.53 -16.32 -22.75
N SER A 303 -24.72 -17.18 -22.14
CA SER A 303 -23.40 -17.60 -22.63
C SER A 303 -23.57 -18.41 -23.92
N GLY A 304 -23.10 -17.88 -25.05
CA GLY A 304 -23.05 -18.62 -26.30
C GLY A 304 -21.97 -19.70 -26.24
N SER A 305 -22.37 -20.97 -26.15
CA SER A 305 -21.48 -22.11 -26.32
C SER A 305 -21.07 -22.24 -27.79
N THR A 306 -19.79 -22.09 -28.10
CA THR A 306 -19.21 -22.56 -29.36
C THR A 306 -19.07 -24.08 -29.32
N SER A 307 -19.79 -24.80 -30.19
CA SER A 307 -19.60 -26.23 -30.42
C SER A 307 -18.29 -26.45 -31.20
N LEU A 308 -17.29 -27.06 -30.54
CA LEU A 308 -16.21 -27.75 -31.21
C LEU A 308 -16.53 -29.25 -31.22
N VAL A 309 -16.57 -29.82 -32.41
CA VAL A 309 -16.80 -31.24 -32.67
C VAL A 309 -15.59 -32.05 -32.16
N ALA A 310 -15.91 -33.05 -31.33
CA ALA A 310 -15.22 -34.31 -31.02
C ALA A 310 -13.69 -34.32 -30.84
N GLY A 311 -13.26 -34.54 -29.60
CA GLY A 311 -11.94 -35.11 -29.27
C GLY A 311 -11.58 -34.96 -27.80
N SER A 312 -11.64 -36.06 -27.04
CA SER A 312 -11.20 -36.26 -25.64
C SER A 312 -11.95 -35.50 -24.53
N THR A 313 -12.93 -36.21 -23.96
CA THR A 313 -13.46 -36.01 -22.60
C THR A 313 -12.33 -36.20 -21.58
N ILE A 314 -11.77 -35.10 -21.08
CA ILE A 314 -11.08 -35.09 -19.79
C ILE A 314 -12.04 -34.45 -18.80
N ILE A 315 -12.68 -35.29 -17.99
CA ILE A 315 -13.49 -34.87 -16.85
C ILE A 315 -12.51 -34.33 -15.80
N TYR A 316 -12.34 -33.02 -15.74
CA TYR A 316 -11.79 -32.40 -14.53
C TYR A 316 -12.93 -32.32 -13.51
N PRO A 317 -12.82 -32.96 -12.33
CA PRO A 317 -13.76 -32.69 -11.26
C PRO A 317 -13.59 -31.22 -10.89
N GLU A 318 -14.70 -30.50 -10.74
CA GLU A 318 -14.75 -29.18 -10.10
C GLU A 318 -14.23 -29.31 -8.65
N MET A 319 -12.92 -29.29 -8.48
CA MET A 319 -12.31 -28.89 -7.22
C MET A 319 -12.22 -27.37 -7.28
N MET A 320 -13.19 -26.70 -6.65
CA MET A 320 -12.95 -25.36 -6.13
C MET A 320 -11.61 -25.40 -5.39
N PRO A 321 -10.58 -24.65 -5.83
CA PRO A 321 -9.45 -24.42 -4.96
C PRO A 321 -9.99 -23.52 -3.85
N ILE A 322 -10.29 -24.10 -2.69
CA ILE A 322 -10.41 -23.36 -1.45
C ILE A 322 -9.01 -22.81 -1.20
N ILE A 323 -8.74 -21.65 -1.79
CA ILE A 323 -7.58 -20.83 -1.48
C ILE A 323 -7.85 -20.28 -0.08
N VAL A 324 -7.46 -21.07 0.92
CA VAL A 324 -7.16 -20.57 2.26
C VAL A 324 -5.85 -19.79 2.12
N ILE A 325 -5.92 -18.60 1.51
CA ILE A 325 -4.88 -17.60 1.73
C ILE A 325 -4.96 -17.29 3.21
N SER A 326 -3.89 -17.70 3.90
CA SER A 326 -3.53 -17.31 5.26
C SER A 326 -4.03 -15.91 5.61
N LEU A 327 -5.20 -15.86 6.24
CA LEU A 327 -5.65 -14.79 7.14
C LEU A 327 -4.73 -14.67 8.39
N PHE A 328 -3.66 -15.45 8.45
CA PHE A 328 -2.68 -15.50 9.53
C PHE A 328 -1.71 -14.32 9.61
N LEU A 329 -1.71 -13.39 8.65
CA LEU A 329 -0.87 -12.18 8.71
C LEU A 329 -1.58 -10.93 9.24
N VAL A 330 -2.85 -11.03 9.63
CA VAL A 330 -3.66 -9.85 10.02
C VAL A 330 -3.89 -9.77 11.53
N ASN A 331 -3.70 -10.86 12.27
CA ASN A 331 -3.73 -10.83 13.72
C ASN A 331 -2.39 -10.42 14.37
N PHE A 332 -1.38 -10.01 13.58
CA PHE A 332 -0.17 -9.38 14.14
C PHE A 332 -0.24 -7.85 14.17
N ILE A 333 -1.34 -7.26 13.67
CA ILE A 333 -1.67 -5.84 13.87
C ILE A 333 -3.13 -5.72 14.37
N GLU A 334 -3.55 -6.62 15.26
CA GLU A 334 -4.35 -6.14 16.38
C GLU A 334 -3.38 -5.38 17.27
N SER A 335 -3.32 -4.06 17.05
CA SER A 335 -3.20 -3.05 18.10
C SER A 335 -2.78 -3.63 19.45
N THR A 336 -1.47 -3.85 19.63
CA THR A 336 -0.91 -3.93 20.97
C THR A 336 -1.14 -2.58 21.61
N ASN A 337 -2.24 -2.51 22.36
CA ASN A 337 -2.61 -1.47 23.31
C ASN A 337 -2.99 -0.12 22.69
N GLY A 338 -4.02 0.52 23.26
CA GLY A 338 -4.49 1.83 22.84
C GLY A 338 -3.33 2.81 22.73
N TYR A 339 -3.40 3.69 21.73
CA TYR A 339 -2.43 4.77 21.51
C TYR A 339 -2.01 5.38 22.84
N ASP A 340 -0.82 5.02 23.32
CA ASP A 340 -0.27 5.64 24.50
C ASP A 340 0.16 7.06 24.07
N PRO A 341 -0.46 8.13 24.61
CA PRO A 341 -0.22 9.51 24.18
C PRO A 341 1.25 9.94 24.25
N CYS A 342 2.11 9.16 24.89
CA CYS A 342 3.54 9.45 24.99
C CYS A 342 4.35 9.09 23.74
N SER A 343 3.89 8.20 22.83
CA SER A 343 4.69 7.71 21.68
C SER A 343 4.30 8.34 20.35
N SER A 344 3.10 8.93 20.29
CA SER A 344 2.58 9.63 19.11
C SER A 344 1.69 10.80 19.51
N LYS A 345 1.75 11.88 18.73
CA LYS A 345 0.88 13.05 18.86
C LYS A 345 0.20 13.31 17.52
N VAL A 346 -1.09 13.64 17.58
CA VAL A 346 -1.91 13.96 16.41
C VAL A 346 -2.41 15.40 16.50
N TYR A 347 -2.21 16.14 15.41
CA TYR A 347 -2.74 17.48 15.21
C TYR A 347 -3.77 17.47 14.07
N LYS A 348 -4.81 18.29 14.17
CA LYS A 348 -5.91 18.33 13.23
C LYS A 348 -6.23 19.76 12.81
N LEU A 349 -6.50 19.95 11.52
CA LEU A 349 -7.00 21.19 10.94
C LEU A 349 -8.35 20.90 10.30
N SER A 350 -9.40 21.58 10.75
CA SER A 350 -10.77 21.42 10.26
C SER A 350 -11.38 22.75 9.86
N TYR A 351 -12.40 22.74 9.00
CA TYR A 351 -13.14 23.94 8.59
C TYR A 351 -14.48 24.06 9.33
N GLY A 352 -14.59 25.04 10.24
CA GLY A 352 -15.82 25.33 10.98
C GLY A 352 -16.11 24.33 12.10
N SER A 353 -16.49 23.09 11.76
CA SER A 353 -16.73 21.99 12.70
C SER A 353 -15.62 20.93 12.67
N THR A 354 -15.52 20.12 13.73
CA THR A 354 -14.59 18.98 13.82
C THR A 354 -14.86 17.87 12.80
N ASP A 355 -16.04 17.86 12.20
CA ASP A 355 -16.44 16.85 11.21
C ASP A 355 -15.92 17.17 9.81
N ASN A 356 -15.56 18.43 9.56
CA ASN A 356 -14.94 18.89 8.31
C ASN A 356 -13.41 18.88 8.42
N LEU A 357 -12.85 17.73 8.78
CA LEU A 357 -11.41 17.53 8.85
C LEU A 357 -10.79 17.76 7.45
N LEU A 358 -9.79 18.63 7.38
CA LEU A 358 -9.06 18.93 6.15
C LEU A 358 -7.72 18.21 6.11
N VAL A 359 -6.98 18.29 7.22
CA VAL A 359 -5.63 17.75 7.37
C VAL A 359 -5.45 17.19 8.78
N GLU A 360 -4.85 16.02 8.85
CA GLU A 360 -4.36 15.40 10.07
C GLU A 360 -2.84 15.21 9.94
N ALA A 361 -2.10 15.54 10.99
CA ALA A 361 -0.68 15.29 11.09
C ALA A 361 -0.41 14.41 12.31
N GLN A 362 0.21 13.27 12.10
CA GLN A 362 0.66 12.39 13.17
C GLN A 362 2.18 12.44 13.24
N ILE A 363 2.72 12.74 14.41
CA ILE A 363 4.14 12.74 14.70
C ILE A 363 4.39 11.64 15.74
N SER A 364 5.25 10.68 15.41
CA SER A 364 5.57 9.53 16.26
C SER A 364 7.05 9.26 16.28
N VAL A 365 7.54 8.58 17.31
CA VAL A 365 8.94 8.14 17.40
C VAL A 365 9.00 6.62 17.28
N ILE A 366 9.90 6.14 16.43
CA ILE A 366 10.28 4.73 16.35
C ILE A 366 11.52 4.57 17.23
N GLU A 367 11.33 3.91 18.38
CA GLU A 367 12.38 3.61 19.35
C GLU A 367 13.21 2.40 18.91
N HIS A 368 14.53 2.45 19.16
CA HIS A 368 15.47 1.33 18.97
C HIS A 368 16.00 0.83 20.32
N ASP A 369 16.86 -0.18 20.31
CA ASP A 369 17.45 -0.74 21.54
C ASP A 369 18.31 0.28 22.31
N ASN A 370 18.97 1.17 21.57
CA ASN A 370 19.66 2.33 22.11
C ASN A 370 18.72 3.54 22.07
N ILE A 371 18.47 4.22 23.19
CA ILE A 371 17.50 5.33 23.20
C ILE A 371 17.98 6.53 22.39
N TRP A 372 19.29 6.65 22.17
CA TRP A 372 19.86 7.72 21.37
C TRP A 372 19.60 7.50 19.87
N ASP A 373 19.39 6.24 19.47
CA ASP A 373 18.99 5.87 18.12
C ASP A 373 17.46 5.96 18.02
N HIS A 374 16.97 6.99 17.35
CA HIS A 374 15.54 7.22 17.19
C HIS A 374 15.25 7.66 15.76
N HIS A 375 14.07 7.28 15.28
CA HIS A 375 13.57 7.82 14.02
C HIS A 375 12.31 8.61 14.30
N LEU A 376 12.25 9.82 13.74
CA LEU A 376 11.04 10.59 13.71
C LEU A 376 10.19 10.12 12.52
N ASN A 377 8.97 9.69 12.79
CA ASN A 377 7.99 9.36 11.78
C ASN A 377 6.90 10.42 11.75
N VAL A 378 6.78 11.10 10.63
CA VAL A 378 5.78 12.13 10.37
C VAL A 378 4.83 11.61 9.31
N THR A 379 3.54 11.62 9.59
CA THR A 379 2.48 11.26 8.63
C THR A 379 1.55 12.45 8.45
N LEU A 380 1.24 12.80 7.21
CA LEU A 380 0.21 13.78 6.85
C LEU A 380 -0.92 13.10 6.08
N ILE A 381 -2.15 13.37 6.49
CA ILE A 381 -3.36 12.85 5.86
C ILE A 381 -4.24 14.05 5.48
N GLY A 382 -4.40 14.30 4.19
CA GLY A 382 -5.40 15.20 3.65
C GLY A 382 -6.71 14.46 3.47
N HIS A 383 -7.79 15.03 4.01
CA HIS A 383 -9.14 14.47 3.93
C HIS A 383 -9.97 15.22 2.88
N ASN A 384 -11.04 14.55 2.42
CA ASN A 384 -11.99 15.09 1.46
C ASN A 384 -11.31 15.62 0.19
N VAL A 385 -10.31 14.88 -0.30
CA VAL A 385 -9.50 15.28 -1.47
C VAL A 385 -10.13 14.71 -2.74
N PRO A 386 -10.77 15.52 -3.60
CA PRO A 386 -11.41 15.00 -4.80
C PRO A 386 -10.40 14.38 -5.78
N GLU A 387 -10.84 13.39 -6.53
CA GLU A 387 -9.99 12.64 -7.48
C GLU A 387 -9.33 13.53 -8.52
N ARG A 388 -10.04 14.53 -9.05
CA ARG A 388 -9.52 15.45 -10.07
C ARG A 388 -9.01 16.79 -9.53
N ALA A 389 -8.97 16.96 -8.20
CA ALA A 389 -8.47 18.18 -7.60
C ALA A 389 -6.96 18.15 -7.41
N ILE A 390 -6.33 19.32 -7.58
CA ILE A 390 -5.00 19.57 -7.04
C ILE A 390 -5.17 19.79 -5.55
N ARG A 391 -4.33 19.15 -4.74
CA ARG A 391 -4.33 19.33 -3.29
C ARG A 391 -2.91 19.46 -2.80
N ARG A 392 -2.67 20.44 -1.93
CA ARG A 392 -1.41 20.59 -1.22
C ARG A 392 -1.69 20.69 0.27
N ILE A 393 -1.05 19.83 1.06
CA ILE A 393 -1.13 19.88 2.51
C ILE A 393 0.29 19.97 3.07
N GLY A 394 0.44 20.49 4.28
CA GLY A 394 1.75 20.59 4.90
C GLY A 394 1.74 20.68 6.42
N LEU A 395 2.88 20.33 7.00
CA LEU A 395 3.21 20.46 8.42
C LEU A 395 4.49 21.26 8.52
N ALA A 396 4.43 22.41 9.16
CA ALA A 396 5.58 23.27 9.38
C ALA A 396 5.98 23.34 10.85
N PHE A 397 7.28 23.30 11.09
CA PHE A 397 7.91 23.67 12.35
C PHE A 397 8.55 25.03 12.19
N THR A 398 8.22 25.98 13.08
CA THR A 398 8.70 27.36 12.97
C THR A 398 9.20 27.89 14.30
N LYS A 399 10.37 28.57 14.31
CA LYS A 399 10.93 29.26 15.48
C LYS A 399 11.60 30.57 15.04
N GLY A 400 11.02 31.72 15.36
CA GLY A 400 11.45 33.01 14.79
C GLY A 400 11.35 33.01 13.26
N ASP A 401 12.42 33.40 12.57
CA ASP A 401 12.53 33.37 11.09
C ASP A 401 12.85 31.97 10.53
N GLN A 402 13.12 30.99 11.40
CA GLN A 402 13.46 29.63 11.01
C GLN A 402 12.19 28.84 10.73
N TYR A 403 12.14 28.16 9.57
CA TYR A 403 11.05 27.26 9.24
C TYR A 403 11.53 26.02 8.47
N PHE A 404 10.92 24.89 8.79
CA PHE A 404 11.03 23.63 8.05
C PHE A 404 9.62 23.14 7.75
N THR A 405 9.36 22.60 6.56
CA THR A 405 8.01 22.14 6.19
C THR A 405 8.02 20.81 5.47
N TYR A 406 7.22 19.88 5.95
CA TYR A 406 6.81 18.69 5.20
C TYR A 406 5.63 19.04 4.30
N PHE A 407 5.72 18.71 3.01
CA PHE A 407 4.68 18.97 2.02
C PHE A 407 4.23 17.68 1.36
N CYS A 408 2.92 17.54 1.23
CA CYS A 408 2.30 16.48 0.48
C CYS A 408 1.43 17.10 -0.62
N THR A 409 1.72 16.79 -1.86
CA THR A 409 1.03 17.35 -3.02
C THR A 409 0.37 16.24 -3.81
N LYS A 410 -0.82 16.51 -4.33
CA LYS A 410 -1.51 15.70 -5.33
C LYS A 410 -1.85 16.58 -6.53
N LEU A 411 -1.56 16.09 -7.73
CA LEU A 411 -1.93 16.72 -8.99
C LEU A 411 -3.31 16.22 -9.49
N GLN A 412 -3.87 16.88 -10.52
CA GLN A 412 -5.15 16.47 -11.13
C GLN A 412 -5.09 15.05 -11.70
N THR A 413 -3.91 14.61 -12.13
CA THR A 413 -3.62 13.28 -12.69
C THR A 413 -3.58 12.16 -11.65
N GLY A 414 -3.76 12.47 -10.35
CA GLY A 414 -3.64 11.50 -9.26
C GLY A 414 -2.20 11.31 -8.76
N LEU A 415 -1.22 11.91 -9.42
CA LEU A 415 0.18 11.88 -8.98
C LEU A 415 0.34 12.51 -7.62
N THR A 416 1.09 11.85 -6.76
CA THR A 416 1.39 12.34 -5.43
C THR A 416 2.88 12.55 -5.25
N GLU A 417 3.23 13.51 -4.41
CA GLU A 417 4.60 13.81 -4.06
C GLU A 417 4.68 14.16 -2.57
N ALA A 418 5.58 13.49 -1.87
CA ALA A 418 6.07 13.91 -0.56
C ALA A 418 7.38 14.67 -0.76
N SER A 419 7.45 15.87 -0.21
CA SER A 419 8.64 16.72 -0.26
C SER A 419 8.86 17.47 1.05
N THR A 420 10.06 17.98 1.22
CA THR A 420 10.45 18.85 2.34
C THR A 420 10.90 20.19 1.78
N LEU A 421 10.49 21.28 2.41
CA LEU A 421 10.97 22.63 2.14
C LEU A 421 11.88 23.08 3.28
N GLN A 422 13.11 23.40 2.90
CA GLN A 422 14.15 23.89 3.82
C GLN A 422 14.90 25.03 3.14
N ASN A 423 14.99 26.20 3.79
CA ASN A 423 15.70 27.37 3.27
C ASN A 423 15.31 27.76 1.83
N GLY A 424 14.03 27.59 1.47
CA GLY A 424 13.53 27.83 0.10
C GLY A 424 13.82 26.71 -0.91
N LEU A 425 14.63 25.70 -0.56
CA LEU A 425 14.89 24.53 -1.39
C LEU A 425 13.85 23.44 -1.11
N THR A 426 13.21 22.96 -2.18
CA THR A 426 12.27 21.84 -2.10
C THR A 426 12.97 20.57 -2.53
N GLU A 427 12.96 19.56 -1.67
CA GLU A 427 13.55 18.25 -1.94
C GLU A 427 12.47 17.18 -1.86
N ILE A 428 12.45 16.27 -2.83
CA ILE A 428 11.52 15.14 -2.85
C ILE A 428 12.07 14.09 -1.89
N LYS A 429 11.54 14.13 -0.67
CA LYS A 429 11.87 13.26 0.45
C LYS A 429 10.57 12.71 0.99
N GLY A 430 10.57 11.44 1.41
CA GLY A 430 9.38 10.75 1.91
C GLY A 430 8.68 9.90 0.87
N SER A 431 7.47 9.47 1.22
CA SER A 431 6.62 8.64 0.37
C SER A 431 5.19 9.15 0.43
N SER A 432 4.44 8.91 -0.65
CA SER A 432 3.10 9.47 -0.84
C SER A 432 2.18 8.50 -1.58
N ILE A 433 0.91 8.55 -1.23
CA ILE A 433 -0.15 7.79 -1.88
C ILE A 433 -1.46 8.56 -1.84
N TYR A 434 -2.22 8.45 -2.94
CA TYR A 434 -3.60 8.88 -2.96
C TYR A 434 -4.51 7.65 -2.84
N LEU A 435 -5.43 7.71 -1.87
CA LEU A 435 -6.53 6.78 -1.66
C LEU A 435 -7.83 7.52 -1.97
N PRO A 436 -8.95 6.83 -2.26
CA PRO A 436 -10.23 7.50 -2.50
C PRO A 436 -10.54 8.53 -1.40
N ASN A 437 -10.63 9.81 -1.81
CA ASN A 437 -10.86 10.97 -0.95
C ASN A 437 -9.78 11.28 0.11
N LYS A 438 -8.60 10.63 0.06
CA LYS A 438 -7.51 10.84 1.02
C LYS A 438 -6.15 10.94 0.36
N LEU A 439 -5.39 11.96 0.71
CA LEU A 439 -3.98 12.09 0.34
C LEU A 439 -3.12 11.75 1.55
N VAL A 440 -2.25 10.75 1.48
CA VAL A 440 -1.41 10.33 2.59
C VAL A 440 0.06 10.46 2.20
N CYS A 441 0.84 11.16 3.00
CA CYS A 441 2.30 11.18 2.90
C CYS A 441 2.93 10.86 4.24
N TRP A 442 4.13 10.28 4.22
CA TRP A 442 4.92 10.11 5.43
C TRP A 442 6.41 10.22 5.16
N TRP A 443 7.13 10.52 6.23
CA TRP A 443 8.57 10.69 6.29
C TRP A 443 9.10 9.93 7.49
N ILE A 444 10.19 9.20 7.28
CA ILE A 444 10.95 8.62 8.38
C ILE A 444 12.33 9.26 8.30
N THR A 445 12.69 10.02 9.33
CA THR A 445 13.98 10.71 9.42
C THR A 445 14.81 10.18 10.57
N ASP A 446 16.10 10.00 10.29
CA ASP A 446 17.17 9.56 11.19
C ASP A 446 18.02 10.79 11.60
N SER A 447 18.36 10.87 12.89
CA SER A 447 19.18 11.93 13.51
C SER A 447 20.55 12.13 12.86
N ALA A 448 21.12 11.12 12.20
CA ALA A 448 22.48 11.20 11.66
C ALA A 448 22.57 11.69 10.21
N LYS A 449 21.51 11.62 9.40
CA LYS A 449 21.61 11.77 7.92
C LYS A 449 20.46 12.47 7.23
N SER A 450 19.27 12.44 7.81
CA SER A 450 18.04 12.95 7.18
C SER A 450 17.24 13.84 8.12
N TRP A 451 17.86 14.23 9.23
CA TRP A 451 17.26 15.06 10.24
C TRP A 451 16.87 16.42 9.65
N PRO A 452 15.69 16.95 10.02
CA PRO A 452 15.30 18.30 9.63
C PRO A 452 16.42 19.28 10.01
N SER A 453 16.84 20.11 9.07
CA SER A 453 17.79 21.19 9.34
C SER A 453 17.20 22.52 8.91
N ILE A 454 17.63 23.60 9.55
CA ILE A 454 17.26 24.97 9.20
C ILE A 454 18.54 25.79 9.13
N ASN A 455 18.74 26.53 8.03
CA ASN A 455 19.94 27.33 7.78
C ASN A 455 21.27 26.53 7.91
N GLY A 456 21.25 25.24 7.55
CA GLY A 456 22.42 24.36 7.58
C GLY A 456 22.75 23.79 8.96
N ARG A 457 21.93 24.04 9.99
CA ARG A 457 22.02 23.42 11.32
C ARG A 457 20.85 22.48 11.53
N GLU A 458 21.11 21.32 12.13
CA GLU A 458 20.07 20.38 12.51
C GLU A 458 19.10 21.03 13.50
N MET A 459 17.80 20.80 13.30
CA MET A 459 16.77 21.27 14.22
C MET A 459 16.87 20.48 15.52
N ASP A 460 17.05 21.15 16.65
CA ASP A 460 17.07 20.44 17.93
C ASP A 460 15.65 20.14 18.45
N LEU A 461 14.93 19.23 17.80
CA LEU A 461 13.58 18.81 18.25
C LEU A 461 13.60 18.00 19.56
N ILE A 462 14.78 17.67 20.07
CA ILE A 462 14.96 16.87 21.29
C ILE A 462 15.04 17.80 22.50
N ASN A 463 15.92 18.79 22.48
CA ASN A 463 16.15 19.69 23.61
C ASN A 463 15.36 20.99 23.47
N ASP A 464 15.15 21.48 22.24
CA ASP A 464 14.44 22.72 21.96
C ASP A 464 12.98 22.44 21.55
N CYS A 465 12.07 22.65 22.50
CA CYS A 465 10.65 22.40 22.29
C CYS A 465 9.87 23.66 21.89
N ASP A 466 10.52 24.79 21.59
CA ASP A 466 9.83 26.05 21.29
C ASP A 466 9.31 26.13 19.83
N TYR A 467 9.51 25.09 19.03
CA TYR A 467 9.01 25.07 17.66
C TYR A 467 7.49 25.10 17.63
N ARG A 468 6.93 26.16 17.04
CA ARG A 468 5.51 26.26 16.74
C ARG A 468 5.15 25.29 15.62
N ILE A 469 3.98 24.68 15.71
CA ILE A 469 3.50 23.70 14.73
C ILE A 469 2.32 24.29 13.96
N ILE A 470 2.45 24.33 12.63
CA ILE A 470 1.44 24.89 11.73
C ILE A 470 1.00 23.80 10.74
N LEU A 471 -0.32 23.61 10.60
CA LEU A 471 -0.88 22.81 9.53
C LEU A 471 -1.35 23.68 8.39
N THR A 472 -1.13 23.21 7.17
CA THR A 472 -1.55 23.87 5.93
C THR A 472 -2.40 22.94 5.09
N SER A 473 -3.48 23.49 4.53
CA SER A 473 -4.40 22.88 3.59
C SER A 473 -4.66 23.88 2.47
N ASP A 474 -3.99 23.71 1.33
CA ASP A 474 -3.95 24.63 0.19
C ASP A 474 -3.55 26.05 0.62
N LYS A 475 -4.50 26.98 0.68
CA LYS A 475 -4.30 28.37 1.11
C LYS A 475 -4.61 28.60 2.59
N THR A 476 -5.18 27.62 3.27
CA THR A 476 -5.55 27.72 4.68
C THR A 476 -4.39 27.23 5.54
N ASN A 477 -3.94 28.05 6.48
CA ASN A 477 -2.96 27.67 7.49
C ASN A 477 -3.50 27.93 8.90
N ALA A 478 -3.08 27.12 9.86
CA ALA A 478 -3.46 27.30 11.25
C ALA A 478 -2.33 26.87 12.18
N LEU A 479 -2.09 27.68 13.21
CA LEU A 479 -1.25 27.30 14.35
C LEU A 479 -2.00 26.23 15.15
N VAL A 480 -1.49 25.01 15.17
CA VAL A 480 -2.09 23.89 15.90
C VAL A 480 -1.40 23.61 17.24
N ALA A 481 -0.18 24.14 17.43
CA ALA A 481 0.51 24.15 18.71
C ALA A 481 1.44 25.37 18.80
N SER A 482 1.45 26.05 19.95
CA SER A 482 2.33 27.18 20.23
C SER A 482 3.78 26.76 20.50
N ASN A 483 4.00 25.48 20.79
CA ASN A 483 5.31 24.87 20.98
C ASN A 483 5.23 23.38 20.62
N ALA A 484 6.37 22.72 20.56
CA ALA A 484 6.53 21.31 20.28
C ALA A 484 6.56 20.48 21.56
N GLU A 485 6.22 21.03 22.73
CA GLU A 485 6.34 20.31 23.99
C GLU A 485 5.55 18.99 23.99
N ASP A 486 4.42 18.96 23.32
CA ASP A 486 3.54 17.79 23.22
C ASP A 486 4.01 16.71 22.23
N ILE A 487 5.04 16.95 21.41
CA ILE A 487 5.51 15.92 20.48
C ILE A 487 6.37 14.89 21.22
N PRO A 488 6.25 13.58 20.90
CA PRO A 488 6.96 12.52 21.63
C PRO A 488 8.49 12.66 21.65
N ILE A 489 9.08 13.24 20.60
CA ILE A 489 10.53 13.38 20.48
C ILE A 489 11.10 14.48 21.39
N CYS A 490 10.32 15.53 21.67
CA CYS A 490 10.71 16.60 22.57
C CYS A 490 10.94 16.02 23.98
N ARG A 491 12.11 16.31 24.56
CA ARG A 491 12.57 15.80 25.85
C ARG A 491 12.42 14.28 25.98
N ARG A 492 12.50 13.57 24.83
CA ARG A 492 12.37 12.11 24.71
C ARG A 492 11.16 11.53 25.43
N LYS A 493 10.01 12.21 25.44
CA LYS A 493 8.78 11.76 26.12
C LYS A 493 8.36 10.33 25.76
N TYR A 494 8.70 9.85 24.56
CA TYR A 494 8.43 8.47 24.11
C TYR A 494 9.05 7.39 25.02
N THR A 495 10.13 7.67 25.76
CA THR A 495 10.76 6.69 26.65
C THR A 495 9.86 6.26 27.81
N LYS A 496 8.78 7.00 28.09
CA LYS A 496 7.77 6.65 29.11
C LYS A 496 6.85 5.50 28.69
N CYS A 497 6.69 5.25 27.39
CA CYS A 497 5.71 4.30 26.88
C CYS A 497 6.16 2.83 26.98
N SER A 498 7.47 2.60 27.01
CA SER A 498 8.06 1.27 26.78
C SER A 498 8.24 0.45 28.05
N GLY A 499 7.49 0.77 29.12
CA GLY A 499 7.64 0.13 30.44
C GLY A 499 8.98 0.44 31.11
N ASN A 500 9.71 1.46 30.63
CA ASN A 500 10.96 1.92 31.22
C ASN A 500 10.68 2.67 32.54
N GLY A 501 11.59 2.54 33.51
CA GLY A 501 11.59 3.41 34.68
C GLY A 501 12.05 4.80 34.28
N ASN A 502 11.23 5.83 34.48
CA ASN A 502 11.58 7.21 34.17
C ASN A 502 11.60 8.01 35.47
N TYR A 503 12.75 8.59 35.78
CA TYR A 503 13.05 9.26 37.05
C TYR A 503 13.61 10.65 36.78
N GLY A 504 13.52 11.55 37.76
CA GLY A 504 14.05 12.91 37.67
C GLY A 504 12.98 13.99 37.79
N ASN A 505 13.32 15.20 37.36
CA ASN A 505 12.51 16.41 37.51
C ASN A 505 12.45 17.19 36.18
N SER A 506 12.10 18.49 36.21
CA SER A 506 12.04 19.33 35.01
C SER A 506 13.40 19.53 34.32
N ASN A 507 14.49 19.39 35.06
CA ASN A 507 15.85 19.73 34.62
C ASN A 507 16.73 18.49 34.42
N TYR A 508 16.30 17.31 34.91
CA TYR A 508 17.05 16.06 34.81
C TYR A 508 16.09 14.92 34.49
N SER A 509 16.43 14.09 33.51
CA SER A 509 15.67 12.90 33.15
C SER A 509 16.59 11.68 33.13
N LEU A 510 16.27 10.68 33.94
CA LEU A 510 16.95 9.39 33.98
C LEU A 510 16.00 8.29 33.51
N VAL A 511 16.33 7.66 32.40
CA VAL A 511 15.62 6.51 31.85
C VAL A 511 16.39 5.23 32.21
N ILE A 512 15.73 4.32 32.91
CA ILE A 512 16.22 2.99 33.24
C ILE A 512 15.47 1.97 32.38
N ARG A 513 16.18 1.38 31.43
CA ARG A 513 15.65 0.40 30.49
C ARG A 513 16.24 -0.97 30.78
N PRO A 514 15.46 -1.90 31.35
CA PRO A 514 15.93 -3.26 31.52
C PRO A 514 16.00 -3.98 30.18
N ASN A 515 16.93 -4.92 30.05
CA ASN A 515 17.05 -5.86 28.94
C ASN A 515 17.16 -7.29 29.49
N GLU A 516 17.23 -8.31 28.62
CA GLU A 516 17.36 -9.71 29.07
C GLU A 516 18.68 -9.99 29.83
N HIS A 517 19.75 -9.25 29.52
CA HIS A 517 21.10 -9.52 30.02
C HIS A 517 21.79 -8.32 30.71
N SER A 518 21.19 -7.15 30.63
CA SER A 518 21.74 -5.90 31.18
C SER A 518 20.63 -4.94 31.58
N ILE A 519 21.00 -3.87 32.27
CA ILE A 519 20.14 -2.70 32.49
C ILE A 519 20.87 -1.51 31.89
N ALA A 520 20.20 -0.85 30.94
CA ALA A 520 20.69 0.39 30.34
C ALA A 520 20.14 1.59 31.12
N PHE A 521 20.99 2.58 31.29
CA PHE A 521 20.69 3.83 31.99
C PHE A 521 21.04 4.97 31.06
N TYR A 522 20.17 5.97 31.02
CA TYR A 522 20.31 7.13 30.17
C TYR A 522 19.90 8.37 30.93
N LEU A 523 20.88 9.18 31.30
CA LEU A 523 20.71 10.46 31.96
C LEU A 523 20.77 11.58 30.90
N GLN A 524 19.81 12.50 30.97
CA GLN A 524 19.76 13.73 30.20
C GLN A 524 19.61 14.92 31.15
N VAL A 525 20.44 15.93 30.96
CA VAL A 525 20.33 17.25 31.57
C VAL A 525 19.53 18.15 30.63
N LEU A 526 18.50 18.79 31.16
CA LEU A 526 17.58 19.68 30.44
C LEU A 526 17.72 21.14 30.87
N ASN A 527 18.76 21.45 31.64
CA ASN A 527 19.04 22.80 32.13
C ASN A 527 19.83 23.61 31.09
N ASP A 528 19.56 24.92 31.01
CA ASP A 528 20.29 25.83 30.10
C ASP A 528 21.78 25.95 30.47
N ASP A 529 22.10 25.76 31.76
CA ASP A 529 23.47 25.70 32.28
C ASP A 529 23.74 24.27 32.81
N PRO A 530 24.28 23.37 31.98
CA PRO A 530 24.50 21.99 32.37
C PRO A 530 25.63 21.89 33.40
N PRO A 531 25.49 21.03 34.43
CA PRO A 531 26.49 20.85 35.45
C PRO A 531 27.76 20.22 34.88
N ALA A 532 28.90 20.51 35.49
CA ALA A 532 30.17 19.90 35.06
C ALA A 532 30.19 18.39 35.32
N VAL A 533 29.57 17.97 36.42
CA VAL A 533 29.50 16.58 36.85
C VAL A 533 28.09 16.21 37.30
N THR A 534 27.62 15.05 36.85
CA THR A 534 26.43 14.40 37.41
C THR A 534 26.79 13.05 38.01
N GLU A 535 26.07 12.64 39.05
CA GLU A 535 26.18 11.34 39.68
C GLU A 535 24.79 10.73 39.80
N VAL A 536 24.62 9.51 39.30
CA VAL A 536 23.46 8.66 39.58
C VAL A 536 23.85 7.64 40.63
N LYS A 537 23.25 7.77 41.80
CA LYS A 537 23.56 6.95 42.97
C LYS A 537 22.35 6.14 43.39
N PHE A 538 22.57 4.84 43.49
CA PHE A 538 21.60 3.85 43.96
C PHE A 538 22.08 3.25 45.29
N THR A 539 21.30 3.40 46.36
CA THR A 539 21.61 2.88 47.69
C THR A 539 20.59 1.82 48.07
N SER A 540 21.03 0.55 48.16
CA SER A 540 20.17 -0.56 48.55
C SER A 540 19.74 -0.46 50.02
N LEU A 541 18.65 -1.14 50.37
CA LEU A 541 18.20 -1.29 51.76
C LEU A 541 19.25 -1.95 52.67
N GLU A 542 20.17 -2.73 52.10
CA GLU A 542 21.26 -3.40 52.80
C GLU A 542 22.51 -2.51 52.96
N GLY A 543 22.47 -1.28 52.44
CA GLY A 543 23.56 -0.30 52.50
C GLY A 543 24.59 -0.41 51.36
N THR A 544 24.39 -1.31 50.39
CA THR A 544 25.24 -1.37 49.19
C THR A 544 24.93 -0.17 48.29
N ARG A 545 25.97 0.55 47.84
CA ARG A 545 25.83 1.74 47.00
C ARG A 545 26.50 1.52 45.66
N ILE A 546 25.78 1.82 44.59
CA ILE A 546 26.31 1.92 43.24
C ILE A 546 26.21 3.38 42.83
N SER A 547 27.34 3.97 42.45
CA SER A 547 27.43 5.36 42.03
C SER A 547 28.05 5.41 40.64
N ILE A 548 27.38 6.08 39.70
CA ILE A 548 27.88 6.31 38.35
C ILE A 548 28.04 7.81 38.17
N ILE A 549 29.28 8.25 37.98
CA ILE A 549 29.66 9.65 37.85
C ILE A 549 29.94 9.93 36.38
N CYS A 550 29.20 10.85 35.78
CA CYS A 550 29.39 11.36 34.44
C CYS A 550 30.06 12.74 34.50
N ASN A 551 31.27 12.85 33.98
CA ASN A 551 31.94 14.13 33.83
C ASN A 551 31.67 14.68 32.44
N HIS A 552 30.77 15.65 32.35
CA HIS A 552 30.34 16.26 31.10
C HIS A 552 31.43 17.13 30.45
N THR A 553 32.42 17.59 31.23
CA THR A 553 33.55 18.40 30.73
C THR A 553 34.71 17.56 30.19
N GLN A 554 34.96 16.39 30.79
CA GLN A 554 36.03 15.47 30.39
C GLN A 554 35.53 14.31 29.52
N TYR A 555 34.23 14.22 29.28
CA TYR A 555 33.57 13.16 28.52
C TYR A 555 33.97 11.76 29.01
N ASN A 556 33.96 11.55 30.34
CA ASN A 556 34.25 10.25 30.95
C ASN A 556 33.18 9.83 31.96
N VAL A 557 33.02 8.52 32.12
CA VAL A 557 32.07 7.91 33.05
C VAL A 557 32.85 6.99 33.99
N PHE A 558 32.65 7.18 35.29
CA PHE A 558 33.22 6.33 36.33
C PHE A 558 32.11 5.63 37.09
N GLY A 559 32.28 4.33 37.34
CA GLY A 559 31.41 3.60 38.23
C GLY A 559 32.13 3.24 39.52
N TYR A 560 31.44 3.36 40.65
CA TYR A 560 31.89 2.93 41.95
C TYR A 560 30.84 2.03 42.58
N ILE A 561 31.31 0.96 43.22
CA ILE A 561 30.49 0.13 44.09
C ILE A 561 31.10 0.17 45.49
N SER A 562 30.27 0.33 46.50
CA SER A 562 30.68 0.27 47.89
C SER A 562 29.68 -0.49 48.73
N ASP A 563 30.15 -1.18 49.75
CA ASP A 563 29.34 -1.67 50.85
C ASP A 563 29.74 -0.93 52.14
N ASN A 564 29.23 -1.39 53.29
CA ASN A 564 29.56 -0.76 54.58
C ASN A 564 31.05 -0.89 54.97
N PHE A 565 31.84 -1.67 54.23
CA PHE A 565 33.21 -2.04 54.60
C PHE A 565 34.25 -1.54 53.60
N ASP A 566 33.95 -1.53 52.30
CA ASP A 566 34.90 -1.14 51.24
C ASP A 566 34.23 -0.39 50.07
N SER A 567 35.05 0.34 49.30
CA SER A 567 34.66 1.00 48.05
C SER A 567 35.68 0.72 46.95
N THR A 568 35.23 0.41 45.73
CA THR A 568 36.12 0.27 44.57
C THR A 568 35.45 0.73 43.28
N SER A 569 36.26 0.95 42.25
CA SER A 569 35.77 1.22 40.90
C SER A 569 35.13 -0.02 40.28
N VAL A 570 33.96 0.13 39.67
CA VAL A 570 33.38 -0.90 38.81
C VAL A 570 34.33 -1.13 37.63
N PRO A 571 34.78 -2.38 37.37
CA PRO A 571 35.67 -2.66 36.26
C PRO A 571 35.05 -2.21 34.93
N SER A 572 35.86 -1.69 34.02
CA SER A 572 35.39 -1.28 32.68
C SER A 572 34.75 -2.43 31.89
N SER A 573 35.09 -3.68 32.18
CA SER A 573 34.44 -4.86 31.61
C SER A 573 32.99 -5.08 32.09
N GLN A 574 32.57 -4.40 33.16
CA GLN A 574 31.24 -4.46 33.76
C GLN A 574 30.50 -3.12 33.70
N LEU A 575 31.09 -2.11 33.07
CA LEU A 575 30.49 -0.79 32.82
C LEU A 575 30.67 -0.44 31.35
N GLU A 576 29.64 -0.75 30.55
CA GLU A 576 29.63 -0.42 29.12
C GLU A 576 29.13 1.03 28.96
N ILE A 577 30.01 1.93 28.54
CA ILE A 577 29.66 3.33 28.25
C ILE A 577 29.02 3.38 26.86
N THR A 578 27.81 3.94 26.75
CA THR A 578 27.09 4.05 25.47
C THR A 578 27.20 5.43 24.86
N THR A 579 27.08 6.48 25.67
CA THR A 579 27.28 7.87 25.24
C THR A 579 27.75 8.74 26.39
N ILE A 580 28.45 9.82 26.08
CA ILE A 580 28.64 10.94 26.99
C ILE A 580 28.84 12.23 26.19
N SER A 581 28.10 13.26 26.55
CA SER A 581 28.20 14.61 26.03
C SER A 581 28.11 15.63 27.17
N ASP A 582 28.03 16.89 26.82
CA ASP A 582 27.76 18.03 27.69
C ASP A 582 26.42 17.93 28.43
N ILE A 583 25.43 17.24 27.87
CA ILE A 583 24.08 17.13 28.44
C ILE A 583 23.57 15.69 28.57
N GLU A 584 24.27 14.70 28.02
CA GLU A 584 23.82 13.31 27.99
C GLU A 584 24.87 12.38 28.58
N CYS A 585 24.41 11.33 29.27
CA CYS A 585 25.27 10.26 29.74
C CYS A 585 24.51 8.93 29.68
N GLY A 586 25.10 7.93 29.06
CA GLY A 586 24.50 6.61 28.91
C GLY A 586 25.48 5.50 29.25
N TRP A 587 25.00 4.51 29.99
CA TRP A 587 25.79 3.33 30.35
C TRP A 587 24.91 2.09 30.51
N LYS A 588 25.53 0.92 30.50
CA LYS A 588 24.87 -0.35 30.81
C LYS A 588 25.61 -1.07 31.92
N LEU A 589 24.83 -1.67 32.81
CA LEU A 589 25.32 -2.60 33.81
C LEU A 589 24.88 -4.03 33.46
N PRO A 590 25.77 -5.03 33.58
CA PRO A 590 25.43 -6.42 33.34
C PRO A 590 24.47 -6.95 34.41
N ARG A 591 23.98 -8.18 34.21
CA ARG A 591 23.05 -8.82 35.13
C ARG A 591 23.55 -8.86 36.58
N SER A 592 24.85 -9.01 36.75
CA SER A 592 25.52 -9.02 38.04
C SER A 592 26.86 -8.29 37.98
N ILE A 593 27.18 -7.53 39.03
CA ILE A 593 28.48 -6.89 39.21
C ILE A 593 29.26 -7.69 40.26
N THR A 594 30.52 -8.01 39.96
CA THR A 594 31.38 -8.76 40.89
C THR A 594 32.30 -7.79 41.63
N PHE A 595 32.22 -7.79 42.96
CA PHE A 595 32.98 -6.94 43.88
C PHE A 595 33.50 -7.74 45.07
N SER A 596 34.81 -7.67 45.37
CA SER A 596 35.43 -8.33 46.54
C SER A 596 35.03 -9.81 46.72
N SER A 597 35.04 -10.57 45.61
CA SER A 597 34.59 -11.98 45.52
C SER A 597 33.09 -12.23 45.76
N LYS A 598 32.28 -11.18 45.97
CA LYS A 598 30.82 -11.23 46.01
C LYS A 598 30.24 -10.83 44.64
N SER A 599 29.10 -11.41 44.28
CA SER A 599 28.36 -11.05 43.07
C SER A 599 27.03 -10.41 43.45
N TYR A 600 26.77 -9.21 42.95
CA TYR A 600 25.56 -8.43 43.22
C TYR A 600 24.64 -8.50 42.00
N GLU A 601 23.48 -9.12 42.15
CA GLU A 601 22.46 -9.14 41.09
C GLU A 601 21.73 -7.79 41.01
N ILE A 602 22.02 -6.98 39.99
CA ILE A 602 21.54 -5.59 39.91
C ILE A 602 20.01 -5.50 39.86
N GLY A 603 19.35 -6.40 39.13
CA GLY A 603 17.88 -6.45 39.06
C GLY A 603 17.17 -7.07 40.27
N LYS A 604 17.88 -7.30 41.38
CA LYS A 604 17.29 -7.58 42.69
C LYS A 604 17.45 -6.41 43.65
N ILE A 605 18.20 -5.36 43.28
CA ILE A 605 18.47 -4.26 44.18
C ILE A 605 17.24 -3.36 44.24
N GLU A 606 16.76 -3.17 45.45
CA GLU A 606 15.70 -2.24 45.82
C GLU A 606 16.27 -1.24 46.82
N GLY A 607 15.97 0.05 46.61
CA GLY A 607 16.62 1.09 47.38
C GLY A 607 16.23 2.51 47.00
N GLU A 608 17.05 3.44 47.44
CA GLU A 608 16.97 4.86 47.13
C GLU A 608 17.76 5.16 45.85
N LEU A 609 17.13 5.85 44.91
CA LEU A 609 17.75 6.41 43.72
C LEU A 609 17.92 7.93 43.92
N SER A 610 19.10 8.46 43.65
CA SER A 610 19.38 9.89 43.68
C SER A 610 20.14 10.34 42.44
N ILE A 611 19.83 11.54 41.97
CA ILE A 611 20.60 12.27 40.96
C ILE A 611 21.26 13.44 41.67
N ILE A 612 22.58 13.53 41.55
CA ILE A 612 23.42 14.57 42.15
C ILE A 612 24.06 15.35 41.01
N ALA A 613 24.02 16.68 41.06
CA ALA A 613 24.65 17.56 40.09
C ALA A 613 25.59 18.52 40.83
N ASP A 614 26.86 18.55 40.43
CA ASP A 614 27.93 19.34 41.05
C ASP A 614 27.93 19.25 42.59
N GLY A 615 27.73 18.03 43.11
CA GLY A 615 27.71 17.72 44.54
C GLY A 615 26.38 17.97 45.26
N SER A 616 25.37 18.52 44.59
CA SER A 616 24.04 18.78 45.18
C SER A 616 23.00 17.75 44.71
N ILE A 617 22.22 17.18 45.64
CA ILE A 617 21.11 16.28 45.28
C ILE A 617 20.01 17.08 44.59
N VAL A 618 19.73 16.76 43.33
CA VAL A 618 18.70 17.42 42.51
C VAL A 618 17.43 16.56 42.37
N TYR A 619 17.54 15.26 42.59
CA TYR A 619 16.41 14.33 42.61
C TYR A 619 16.69 13.19 43.59
N GLN A 620 15.65 12.71 44.26
CA GLN A 620 15.72 11.56 45.16
C GLN A 620 14.37 10.84 45.19
N GLU A 621 14.39 9.52 45.10
CA GLU A 621 13.21 8.67 45.21
C GLU A 621 13.54 7.37 45.96
N ASN A 622 12.66 7.01 46.89
CA ASN A 622 12.80 5.80 47.70
C ASN A 622 12.05 4.61 47.09
N ASN A 623 12.48 3.40 47.43
CA ASN A 623 11.85 2.14 47.01
C ASN A 623 11.84 1.92 45.49
N VAL A 624 12.84 2.45 44.79
CA VAL A 624 13.07 2.16 43.38
C VAL A 624 13.55 0.71 43.26
N LYS A 625 12.97 -0.06 42.34
CA LYS A 625 13.34 -1.46 42.07
C LYS A 625 13.90 -1.56 40.68
N LEU A 626 15.17 -1.95 40.57
CA LEU A 626 15.73 -2.35 39.29
C LEU A 626 15.20 -3.76 38.98
N LYS A 627 14.49 -3.96 37.88
CA LYS A 627 13.93 -5.27 37.50
C LYS A 627 14.38 -5.61 36.09
N TYR A 628 14.90 -6.80 35.88
CA TYR A 628 15.08 -7.31 34.51
C TYR A 628 13.74 -7.52 33.84
N LEU A 629 13.73 -7.41 32.51
CA LEU A 629 12.63 -7.90 31.71
C LEU A 629 12.59 -9.42 31.90
N THR A 630 11.68 -9.87 32.78
CA THR A 630 11.22 -11.25 32.72
C THR A 630 10.39 -11.31 31.45
N THR A 631 10.96 -11.84 30.37
CA THR A 631 10.13 -12.34 29.28
C THR A 631 9.23 -13.38 29.92
N LYS A 632 7.99 -12.99 30.24
CA LYS A 632 6.93 -13.97 30.39
C LYS A 632 7.02 -14.75 29.08
N LYS A 633 7.47 -16.00 29.13
CA LYS A 633 7.29 -16.99 28.06
C LYS A 633 5.78 -17.27 27.86
N SER A 634 4.94 -16.24 27.80
CA SER A 634 3.48 -16.36 27.71
C SER A 634 2.92 -15.94 26.36
N THR A 635 3.75 -15.67 25.36
CA THR A 635 3.29 -15.35 24.00
C THR A 635 4.01 -16.23 22.99
N ASN A 636 3.50 -17.45 22.86
CA ASN A 636 3.35 -18.12 21.56
C ASN A 636 2.65 -19.48 21.66
N LEU A 637 2.42 -20.02 22.86
CA LEU A 637 1.68 -21.29 22.97
C LEU A 637 0.25 -21.14 22.42
N LEU A 638 -0.44 -20.02 22.70
CA LEU A 638 -1.78 -19.76 22.15
C LEU A 638 -1.76 -19.54 20.63
N ILE A 639 -0.74 -18.85 20.11
CA ILE A 639 -0.53 -18.61 18.67
C ILE A 639 -0.18 -19.90 17.93
N ILE A 640 0.42 -20.88 18.61
CA ILE A 640 0.68 -22.23 18.10
C ILE A 640 -0.55 -23.14 18.24
N ILE A 641 -1.28 -23.06 19.36
CA ILE A 641 -2.45 -23.91 19.65
C ILE A 641 -3.64 -23.53 18.75
N LEU A 642 -3.86 -22.25 18.45
CA LEU A 642 -4.99 -21.80 17.63
C LEU A 642 -4.99 -22.38 16.19
N PRO A 643 -3.88 -22.32 15.42
CA PRO A 643 -3.81 -22.96 14.11
C PRO A 643 -3.93 -24.48 14.20
N ILE A 644 -3.32 -25.11 15.21
CA ILE A 644 -3.44 -26.56 15.42
C ILE A 644 -4.91 -26.95 15.68
N GLY A 645 -5.62 -26.19 16.52
CA GLY A 645 -7.04 -26.39 16.81
C GLY A 645 -7.93 -26.20 15.58
N LEU A 646 -7.68 -25.15 14.78
CA LEU A 646 -8.40 -24.89 13.53
C LEU A 646 -8.17 -25.99 12.49
N ILE A 647 -6.92 -26.47 12.34
CA ILE A 647 -6.59 -27.60 11.47
C ILE A 647 -7.34 -28.85 11.93
N LEU A 648 -7.40 -29.13 13.23
CA LEU A 648 -8.12 -30.27 13.77
C LEU A 648 -9.64 -30.20 13.49
N ILE A 649 -10.24 -29.02 13.66
CA ILE A 649 -11.66 -28.80 13.34
C ILE A 649 -11.92 -29.01 11.85
N LEU A 650 -11.02 -28.52 10.98
CA LEU A 650 -11.13 -28.71 9.54
C LEU A 650 -11.05 -30.20 9.15
N ILE A 651 -10.12 -30.95 9.76
CA ILE A 651 -9.99 -32.40 9.55
C ILE A 651 -11.26 -33.12 9.99
N ILE A 652 -11.82 -32.78 11.17
CA ILE A 652 -13.08 -33.35 11.66
C ILE A 652 -14.23 -33.06 10.68
N MET A 653 -14.32 -31.84 10.16
CA MET A 653 -15.33 -31.47 9.18
C MET A 653 -15.20 -32.22 7.86
N ILE A 654 -13.97 -32.39 7.35
CA ILE A 654 -13.70 -33.18 6.13
C ILE A 654 -14.08 -34.64 6.36
N LEU A 655 -13.67 -35.23 7.48
CA LEU A 655 -14.02 -36.60 7.84
C LEU A 655 -15.53 -36.78 7.97
N PHE A 656 -16.25 -35.80 8.55
CA PHE A 656 -17.70 -35.83 8.65
C PHE A 656 -18.38 -35.81 7.28
N VAL A 657 -17.91 -34.97 6.35
CA VAL A 657 -18.43 -34.92 4.96
C VAL A 657 -18.15 -36.22 4.20
N LEU A 658 -16.94 -36.78 4.35
CA LEU A 658 -16.57 -38.06 3.74
C LEU A 658 -17.39 -39.22 4.30
N TYR A 659 -17.58 -39.26 5.62
CA TYR A 659 -18.42 -40.25 6.29
C TYR A 659 -19.87 -40.15 5.81
N ARG A 660 -20.41 -38.94 5.71
CA ARG A 660 -21.77 -38.72 5.20
C ARG A 660 -21.91 -39.18 3.76
N LYS A 661 -20.91 -38.93 2.89
CA LYS A 661 -20.88 -39.43 1.51
C LYS A 661 -20.86 -40.96 1.45
N GLN A 662 -20.01 -41.62 2.24
CA GLN A 662 -19.96 -43.09 2.28
C GLN A 662 -21.25 -43.70 2.83
N PHE A 663 -21.84 -43.09 3.87
CA PHE A 663 -23.12 -43.51 4.43
C PHE A 663 -24.26 -43.40 3.40
N PHE A 664 -24.34 -42.28 2.68
CA PHE A 664 -25.31 -42.12 1.59
C PHE A 664 -25.06 -43.13 0.47
N HIS A 665 -23.81 -43.38 0.09
CA HIS A 665 -23.49 -44.36 -0.94
C HIS A 665 -23.85 -45.80 -0.52
N HIS A 666 -23.69 -46.13 0.77
CA HIS A 666 -24.05 -47.44 1.30
C HIS A 666 -25.56 -47.64 1.37
N ILE A 667 -26.33 -46.62 1.78
CA ILE A 667 -27.79 -46.63 1.72
C ILE A 667 -28.27 -46.77 0.27
N PHE A 668 -27.69 -46.02 -0.66
CA PHE A 668 -28.09 -46.05 -2.06
C PHE A 668 -27.83 -47.43 -2.70
N ASN A 669 -26.69 -48.05 -2.40
CA ASN A 669 -26.37 -49.40 -2.87
C ASN A 669 -27.25 -50.47 -2.20
N SER A 670 -27.65 -50.27 -0.93
CA SER A 670 -28.62 -51.13 -0.25
C SER A 670 -30.01 -51.06 -0.88
N PHE A 671 -30.44 -49.89 -1.38
CA PHE A 671 -31.72 -49.74 -2.07
C PHE A 671 -31.69 -50.30 -3.51
N LEU A 672 -30.53 -50.32 -4.16
CA LEU A 672 -30.38 -50.90 -5.51
C LEU A 672 -30.20 -52.43 -5.51
N SER A 673 -29.83 -53.02 -4.37
CA SER A 673 -29.70 -54.48 -4.18
C SER A 673 -31.03 -55.21 -3.90
N VAL A 674 -32.14 -54.47 -3.76
CA VAL A 674 -33.50 -55.02 -3.61
C VAL A 674 -34.30 -54.63 -4.85
N ARG A 675 -33.95 -55.22 -5.99
CA ARG A 675 -34.81 -55.33 -7.16
C ARG A 675 -34.39 -56.49 -8.03
#